data_AF-A0A226D6R5-F1
#
_entry.id   AF-A0A226D6R5-F1
#
_cell.length_a   1.000
_cell.length_b   1.000
_cell.length_c   1.000
_cell.angle_alpha   90.00
_cell.angle_beta   90.00
_cell.angle_gamma   90.00
#
_symmetry.space_group_name_H-M   'P 1'
#
loop_
_entity.id
_entity.type
_entity.pdbx_description
1 polymer ?
#
loop_
_entity_poly.entity_id
_entity_poly.type
_entity_poly.pdbx_seq_one_letter_code
_entity_poly.pdbx_strand_id
1 'polypeptide(L)'
;MAHLYATSSFEEHAAKLKFFTECPIQWDGKRKCLRYKSPVGNGKVQIWHVSMFLNVDTITAGSLLYNLFQVLRALPEEPYMPLSAALILALLGILSYYVIVIHVMISLYGKDAVYGWNEVVKIEDELVGRMGPVEKDEPKMPEEFHATHAASLIFLVRSFSIYRFLVLPSEFFMKFDCFYFIIRDLDETYNLSLPTMVISNLLRFVLLIVNVFEICRALSLVILCFVTALNMVRSIFSVLLHDSERSFVSVARINEGITTHLKVQLATKAFAPFQELGTIFLILVGLVVVVVSNFVKIKLYNSLPLVVYVFFPSVSVVVALVINLTLPLAHGLLDASTEIQGRWGASMVGEGNQMELKCGRRLKSVRPFCLWAGFGGRIFSECPIQWDKARQFLRYMSWRQNVSVKMWHLNMFLMVDIISGGTALYIIFEIVRSTSKKPYMSLQYSLIFVFLCVLLFYGIVNHVMVTLHGKDAVNGWNEIVKIEGQLVARTFEERNVTTVTAESHAKLTFILTLIVRSFYIYRFFIVPSEFFMQFDAFYFILRDINDIYQFGRVTMVILNTARCLLLVVDVFEIIRVFCLVILIFISALNMIRSIFAALLHLSERRFVGMARINAGITTQIRLQLAMKALAPFQELGTFFLILIGLVVFVVSNFVTIKLYDFLPFPVYAFFPSASIVTALIINLTLPLAHGLLDVNTEIKRRWVASLGEGNNKFQIKYGRMRLRGVRLFCIWAGFGESKMFRLNKETKVQYFEQVISTTVTILLGT
;
A
#
# COMPACT_ATOMS: atom_id res chain seq x y z
N MET A 1 -26.94 22.14 9.93
CA MET A 1 -26.08 22.33 11.08
C MET A 1 -25.60 20.99 11.59
N ALA A 2 -24.28 20.80 11.75
CA ALA A 2 -23.73 19.58 12.35
C ALA A 2 -24.45 19.18 13.65
N HIS A 3 -24.64 17.88 13.85
CA HIS A 3 -25.30 17.33 15.05
C HIS A 3 -24.68 17.85 16.35
N LEU A 4 -25.50 17.86 17.42
CA LEU A 4 -25.14 18.38 18.74
C LEU A 4 -23.83 17.77 19.27
N TYR A 5 -23.60 16.46 19.10
CA TYR A 5 -22.38 15.80 19.59
C TYR A 5 -21.10 16.29 18.90
N ALA A 6 -21.17 16.58 17.58
CA ALA A 6 -20.03 17.08 16.83
C ALA A 6 -19.75 18.54 17.21
N THR A 7 -20.82 19.35 17.26
CA THR A 7 -20.72 20.76 17.67
C THR A 7 -20.13 20.90 19.08
N SER A 8 -20.67 20.18 20.06
CA SER A 8 -20.22 20.28 21.45
C SER A 8 -18.79 19.80 21.65
N SER A 9 -18.37 18.73 20.97
CA SER A 9 -17.02 18.19 21.10
C SER A 9 -15.96 19.07 20.42
N PHE A 10 -16.26 19.65 19.26
CA PHE A 10 -15.37 20.61 18.60
C PHE A 10 -15.31 21.97 19.31
N GLU A 11 -16.42 22.43 19.91
CA GLU A 11 -16.41 23.62 20.78
C GLU A 11 -15.55 23.40 22.03
N GLU A 12 -15.70 22.25 22.70
CA GLU A 12 -14.86 21.90 23.84
C GLU A 12 -13.38 21.79 23.42
N HIS A 13 -13.08 21.22 22.25
CA HIS A 13 -11.71 21.16 21.70
C HIS A 13 -11.15 22.57 21.48
N ALA A 14 -11.88 23.43 20.78
CA ALA A 14 -11.47 24.79 20.50
C ALA A 14 -11.26 25.62 21.78
N ALA A 15 -12.07 25.39 22.81
CA ALA A 15 -11.98 26.09 24.09
C ALA A 15 -10.82 25.57 24.96
N LYS A 16 -10.71 24.26 25.15
CA LYS A 16 -9.77 23.64 26.10
C LYS A 16 -8.37 23.43 25.53
N LEU A 17 -8.24 23.31 24.21
CA LEU A 17 -6.99 22.98 23.53
C LEU A 17 -6.39 24.16 22.76
N LYS A 18 -6.83 25.39 23.05
CA LYS A 18 -6.29 26.62 22.47
C LYS A 18 -4.80 26.79 22.82
N PHE A 19 -4.04 27.28 21.85
CA PHE A 19 -2.61 27.60 22.00
C PHE A 19 -2.30 28.90 21.25
N PHE A 20 -1.08 29.43 21.40
CA PHE A 20 -0.72 30.71 20.77
C PHE A 20 -0.63 30.61 19.23
N THR A 21 -0.31 29.42 18.72
CA THR A 21 -0.33 29.10 17.29
C THR A 21 -1.72 28.67 16.83
N GLU A 22 -2.06 28.91 15.57
CA GLU A 22 -3.33 28.49 14.98
C GLU A 22 -3.15 27.26 14.09
N CYS A 23 -3.76 26.13 14.48
CA CYS A 23 -3.83 24.95 13.62
C CYS A 23 -4.59 25.30 12.31
N PRO A 24 -4.18 24.79 11.13
CA PRO A 24 -4.85 25.05 9.86
C PRO A 24 -6.33 24.64 9.85
N ILE A 25 -6.69 23.58 10.56
CA ILE A 25 -8.06 23.09 10.69
C ILE A 25 -8.65 23.64 12.00
N GLN A 26 -9.74 24.39 11.92
CA GLN A 26 -10.41 24.99 13.06
C GLN A 26 -11.91 24.80 13.02
N TRP A 27 -12.55 24.75 14.19
CA TRP A 27 -13.99 24.81 14.30
C TRP A 27 -14.50 26.25 14.15
N ASP A 28 -15.48 26.47 13.27
CA ASP A 28 -16.21 27.73 13.16
C ASP A 28 -17.56 27.58 13.88
N GLY A 29 -17.63 28.03 15.13
CA GLY A 29 -18.84 27.93 15.96
C GLY A 29 -20.05 28.69 15.41
N LYS A 30 -19.84 29.73 14.57
CA LYS A 30 -20.96 30.46 13.95
C LYS A 30 -21.59 29.65 12.83
N ARG A 31 -20.76 28.98 12.02
CA ARG A 31 -21.21 28.16 10.89
C ARG A 31 -21.47 26.70 11.26
N LYS A 32 -21.05 26.29 12.45
CA LYS A 32 -21.04 24.90 12.93
C LYS A 32 -20.37 23.96 11.91
N CYS A 33 -19.20 24.36 11.40
CA CYS A 33 -18.45 23.60 10.41
C CYS A 33 -16.94 23.71 10.63
N LEU A 34 -16.16 22.84 9.97
CA LEU A 34 -14.70 22.96 9.98
C LEU A 34 -14.26 24.00 8.94
N ARG A 35 -13.23 24.78 9.27
CA ARG A 35 -12.62 25.74 8.36
C ARG A 35 -11.14 25.43 8.21
N TYR A 36 -10.70 25.33 6.96
CA TYR A 36 -9.29 25.29 6.62
C TYR A 36 -8.77 26.72 6.39
N LYS A 37 -7.74 27.11 7.14
CA LYS A 37 -7.02 28.38 6.95
C LYS A 37 -5.72 28.08 6.20
N SER A 38 -5.60 28.68 5.01
CA SER A 38 -4.37 28.58 4.22
C SER A 38 -3.19 29.23 4.96
N PRO A 39 -1.96 28.66 4.88
CA PRO A 39 -0.77 29.35 5.37
C PRO A 39 -0.48 30.63 4.57
N VAL A 40 -0.93 30.74 3.32
CA VAL A 40 -0.72 31.95 2.50
C VAL A 40 -1.58 33.09 3.06
N GLY A 41 -0.94 34.14 3.59
CA GLY A 41 -1.60 35.32 4.14
C GLY A 41 -2.07 35.20 5.59
N ASN A 42 -1.81 34.08 6.28
CA ASN A 42 -2.16 33.91 7.69
C ASN A 42 -0.91 33.59 8.54
N GLY A 43 -0.32 34.64 9.13
CA GLY A 43 0.91 34.53 9.92
C GLY A 43 0.82 33.53 11.08
N LYS A 44 -0.33 33.39 11.76
CA LYS A 44 -0.46 32.45 12.89
C LYS A 44 -0.43 30.98 12.45
N VAL A 45 -0.96 30.69 11.26
CA VAL A 45 -0.90 29.34 10.66
C VAL A 45 0.51 29.06 10.14
N GLN A 46 1.20 30.05 9.58
CA GLN A 46 2.62 29.93 9.22
C GLN A 46 3.47 29.63 10.44
N ILE A 47 3.29 30.36 11.54
CA ILE A 47 3.97 30.12 12.81
C ILE A 47 3.69 28.69 13.31
N TRP A 48 2.46 28.19 13.15
CA TRP A 48 2.16 26.79 13.50
C TRP A 48 3.00 25.80 12.69
N HIS A 49 3.04 25.92 11.36
CA HIS A 49 3.84 25.03 10.51
C HIS A 49 5.33 25.12 10.83
N VAL A 50 5.87 26.34 11.03
CA VAL A 50 7.27 26.55 11.41
C VAL A 50 7.55 25.92 12.77
N SER A 51 6.65 26.09 13.74
CA SER A 51 6.78 25.52 15.08
C SER A 51 6.74 23.99 15.05
N MET A 52 5.81 23.38 14.30
CA MET A 52 5.73 21.93 14.14
C MET A 52 6.97 21.37 13.45
N PHE A 53 7.38 21.98 12.33
CA PHE A 53 8.54 21.56 11.57
C PHE A 53 9.85 21.67 12.36
N LEU A 54 10.08 22.82 12.98
CA LEU A 54 11.32 23.08 13.71
C LEU A 54 11.37 22.26 15.01
N ASN A 55 10.33 22.31 15.83
CA ASN A 55 10.37 21.69 17.15
C ASN A 55 10.06 20.19 17.11
N VAL A 56 8.94 19.79 16.52
CA VAL A 56 8.48 18.40 16.55
C VAL A 56 9.22 17.57 15.50
N ASP A 57 9.19 18.00 14.23
CA ASP A 57 9.73 17.19 13.14
C ASP A 57 11.26 17.14 13.13
N THR A 58 11.92 18.23 13.54
CA THR A 58 13.40 18.33 13.46
C THR A 58 14.06 18.13 14.83
N ILE A 59 13.80 19.02 15.80
CA ILE A 59 14.52 19.03 17.08
C ILE A 59 14.17 17.80 17.93
N THR A 60 12.88 17.49 18.09
CA THR A 60 12.43 16.34 18.89
C THR A 60 12.84 15.03 18.22
N ALA A 61 12.57 14.87 16.92
CA ALA A 61 12.96 13.66 16.18
C ALA A 61 14.48 13.45 16.20
N GLY A 62 15.28 14.49 15.94
CA GLY A 62 16.73 14.43 16.01
C GLY A 62 17.23 14.06 17.42
N SER A 63 16.57 14.59 18.46
CA SER A 63 16.92 14.28 19.84
C SER A 63 16.60 12.83 20.21
N LEU A 64 15.47 12.30 19.76
CA LEU A 64 15.12 10.89 19.93
C LEU A 64 16.10 9.96 19.19
N LEU A 65 16.48 10.32 17.96
CA LEU A 65 17.48 9.58 17.18
C LEU A 65 18.85 9.58 17.86
N TYR A 66 19.27 10.72 18.42
CA TYR A 66 20.49 10.83 19.21
C TYR A 66 20.46 9.88 20.41
N ASN A 67 19.38 9.92 21.20
CA ASN A 67 19.23 9.04 22.36
C ASN A 67 19.22 7.57 21.98
N LEU A 68 18.51 7.21 20.91
CA LEU A 68 18.49 5.84 20.41
C LEU A 68 19.90 5.38 20.00
N PHE A 69 20.66 6.23 19.31
CA PHE A 69 22.04 5.94 18.94
C PHE A 69 22.93 5.73 20.17
N GLN A 70 22.80 6.56 21.20
CA GLN A 70 23.57 6.41 22.45
C GLN A 70 23.19 5.13 23.21
N VAL A 71 21.90 4.78 23.25
CA VAL A 71 21.43 3.51 23.84
C VAL A 71 22.00 2.31 23.09
N LEU A 72 22.03 2.34 21.76
CA LEU A 72 22.58 1.26 20.94
C LEU A 72 24.10 1.14 21.06
N ARG A 73 24.80 2.22 21.38
CA ARG A 73 26.26 2.24 21.56
C ARG A 73 26.68 1.77 22.95
N ALA A 74 25.83 1.91 23.96
CA ALA A 74 26.14 1.58 25.34
C ALA A 74 26.38 0.07 25.52
N LEU A 75 27.36 -0.28 26.35
CA LEU A 75 27.60 -1.66 26.74
C LEU A 75 26.51 -2.12 27.70
N PRO A 76 26.13 -3.42 27.71
CA PRO A 76 25.14 -3.96 28.64
C PRO A 76 25.47 -3.72 30.12
N GLU A 77 26.76 -3.63 30.45
CA GLU A 77 27.26 -3.42 31.81
C GLU A 77 27.06 -1.97 32.30
N GLU A 78 27.07 -1.00 31.38
CA GLU A 78 26.90 0.42 31.66
C GLU A 78 25.84 1.02 30.74
N PRO A 79 24.54 0.76 31.02
CA PRO A 79 23.47 1.27 30.18
C PRO A 79 23.45 2.80 30.23
N TYR A 80 23.39 3.43 29.05
CA TYR A 80 23.36 4.89 28.88
C TYR A 80 22.25 5.59 29.69
N MET A 81 21.13 4.89 29.87
CA MET A 81 19.99 5.32 30.68
C MET A 81 19.29 4.11 31.33
N PRO A 82 18.60 4.31 32.46
CA PRO A 82 17.79 3.27 33.08
C PRO A 82 16.73 2.72 32.12
N LEU A 83 16.44 1.42 32.21
CA LEU A 83 15.45 0.76 31.34
C LEU A 83 14.08 1.46 31.34
N SER A 84 13.65 1.97 32.50
CA SER A 84 12.39 2.73 32.62
C SER A 84 12.39 3.99 31.75
N ALA A 85 13.48 4.77 31.78
CA ALA A 85 13.64 5.96 30.95
C ALA A 85 13.70 5.60 29.46
N ALA A 86 14.42 4.53 29.10
CA ALA A 86 14.49 4.06 27.72
C ALA A 86 13.10 3.67 27.15
N LEU A 87 12.29 2.95 27.95
CA LEU A 87 10.93 2.56 27.55
C LEU A 87 9.99 3.77 27.41
N ILE A 88 10.09 4.73 28.32
CA ILE A 88 9.30 5.96 28.26
C ILE A 88 9.70 6.78 27.03
N LEU A 89 10.99 6.94 26.77
CA LEU A 89 11.50 7.61 25.58
C LEU A 89 11.10 6.91 24.29
N ALA A 90 11.10 5.58 24.25
CA ALA A 90 10.61 4.82 23.11
C ALA A 90 9.12 5.11 22.85
N LEU A 91 8.29 5.14 23.89
CA LEU A 91 6.87 5.50 23.77
C LEU A 91 6.69 6.93 23.27
N LEU A 92 7.38 7.90 23.89
CA LEU A 92 7.36 9.30 23.48
C LEU A 92 7.86 9.48 22.05
N GLY A 93 8.84 8.68 21.63
CA GLY A 93 9.34 8.67 20.26
C GLY A 93 8.29 8.23 19.25
N ILE A 94 7.52 7.19 19.58
CA ILE A 94 6.44 6.70 18.72
C ILE A 94 5.28 7.70 18.66
N LEU A 95 4.93 8.32 19.79
CA LEU A 95 3.93 9.39 19.82
C LEU A 95 4.37 10.62 19.02
N SER A 96 5.64 11.03 19.17
CA SER A 96 6.22 12.14 18.41
C SER A 96 6.20 11.85 16.92
N TYR A 97 6.64 10.65 16.51
CA TYR A 97 6.58 10.21 15.12
C TYR A 97 5.15 10.25 14.54
N TYR A 98 4.15 9.84 15.31
CA TYR A 98 2.76 9.95 14.88
C TYR A 98 2.33 11.41 14.66
N VAL A 99 2.81 12.33 15.48
CA VAL A 99 2.48 13.75 15.36
C VAL A 99 3.15 14.38 14.16
N ILE A 100 4.36 13.95 13.79
CA ILE A 100 5.00 14.30 12.50
C ILE A 100 4.09 13.87 11.34
N VAL A 101 3.57 12.64 11.39
CA VAL A 101 2.63 12.15 10.37
C VAL A 101 1.36 13.00 10.34
N ILE A 102 0.80 13.38 11.49
CA ILE A 102 -0.37 14.26 11.55
C ILE A 102 -0.05 15.64 10.98
N HIS A 103 1.14 16.19 11.24
CA HIS A 103 1.57 17.46 10.65
C HIS A 103 1.59 17.38 9.11
N VAL A 104 2.20 16.33 8.55
CA VAL A 104 2.20 16.08 7.11
C VAL A 104 0.77 15.90 6.58
N MET A 105 -0.06 15.13 7.29
CA MET A 105 -1.45 14.87 6.92
C MET A 105 -2.29 16.15 6.85
N ILE A 106 -2.19 17.03 7.85
CA ILE A 106 -2.88 18.32 7.89
C ILE A 106 -2.35 19.24 6.79
N SER A 107 -1.03 19.27 6.58
CA SER A 107 -0.39 20.12 5.57
C SER A 107 -0.78 19.76 4.14
N LEU A 108 -0.80 18.46 3.82
CA LEU A 108 -1.06 17.97 2.47
C LEU A 108 -2.55 17.79 2.17
N TYR A 109 -3.31 17.29 3.14
CA TYR A 109 -4.70 16.85 2.93
C TYR A 109 -5.73 17.62 3.76
N GLY A 110 -5.32 18.55 4.63
CA GLY A 110 -6.24 19.25 5.53
C GLY A 110 -7.33 20.03 4.81
N LYS A 111 -7.03 20.64 3.65
CA LYS A 111 -8.02 21.37 2.85
C LYS A 111 -9.11 20.45 2.30
N ASP A 112 -8.71 19.35 1.65
CA ASP A 112 -9.62 18.38 1.07
C ASP A 112 -10.40 17.63 2.15
N ALA A 113 -9.77 17.37 3.31
CA ALA A 113 -10.40 16.77 4.48
C ALA A 113 -11.53 17.66 5.04
N VAL A 114 -11.26 18.95 5.23
CA VAL A 114 -12.28 19.91 5.68
C VAL A 114 -13.42 20.03 4.67
N TYR A 115 -13.10 20.06 3.38
CA TYR A 115 -14.13 20.09 2.33
C TYR A 115 -15.01 18.84 2.38
N GLY A 116 -14.40 17.65 2.38
CA GLY A 116 -15.13 16.38 2.46
C GLY A 116 -15.98 16.27 3.73
N TRP A 117 -15.44 16.66 4.89
CA TRP A 117 -16.15 16.64 6.17
C TRP A 117 -17.37 17.58 6.15
N ASN A 118 -17.21 18.82 5.65
CA ASN A 118 -18.31 19.78 5.57
C ASN A 118 -19.41 19.37 4.57
N GLU A 119 -19.05 18.73 3.46
CA GLU A 119 -20.04 18.19 2.52
C GLU A 119 -20.85 17.05 3.16
N VAL A 120 -20.22 16.20 4.00
CA VAL A 120 -20.97 15.18 4.78
C VAL A 120 -21.96 15.84 5.74
N VAL A 121 -21.54 16.88 6.49
CA VAL A 121 -22.45 17.65 7.36
C VAL A 121 -23.64 18.20 6.57
N LYS A 122 -23.38 18.81 5.41
CA LYS A 122 -24.43 19.39 4.57
C LYS A 122 -25.42 18.33 4.08
N ILE A 123 -24.94 17.15 3.69
CA ILE A 123 -25.81 16.03 3.27
C ILE A 123 -26.66 15.53 4.44
N GLU A 124 -26.06 15.39 5.62
CA GLU A 124 -26.79 15.03 6.85
C GLU A 124 -27.89 16.04 7.15
N ASP A 125 -27.59 17.33 7.09
CA ASP A 125 -28.54 18.42 7.33
C ASP A 125 -29.72 18.40 6.36
N GLU A 126 -29.44 18.22 5.07
CA GLU A 126 -30.44 18.14 4.02
C GLU A 126 -31.37 16.94 4.24
N LEU A 127 -30.84 15.81 4.72
CA LEU A 127 -31.62 14.60 4.98
C LEU A 127 -32.44 14.69 6.27
N VAL A 128 -31.82 15.11 7.38
CA VAL A 128 -32.50 15.23 8.68
C VAL A 128 -33.59 16.30 8.62
N GLY A 129 -33.33 17.42 7.93
CA GLY A 129 -34.33 18.49 7.75
C GLY A 129 -35.57 18.06 6.95
N ARG A 130 -35.45 17.06 6.08
CA ARG A 130 -36.56 16.53 5.27
C ARG A 130 -37.49 15.60 6.02
N MET A 131 -37.04 14.98 7.11
CA MET A 131 -37.90 14.11 7.91
C MET A 131 -39.05 14.86 8.57
N GLY A 132 -39.04 16.21 8.55
CA GLY A 132 -40.04 17.01 9.24
C GLY A 132 -40.03 16.74 10.75
N PRO A 133 -40.92 17.38 11.52
CA PRO A 133 -41.25 16.89 12.84
C PRO A 133 -41.96 15.53 12.65
N VAL A 134 -41.18 14.45 12.68
CA VAL A 134 -41.68 13.08 12.66
C VAL A 134 -42.81 12.98 13.69
N GLU A 135 -43.99 12.52 13.26
CA GLU A 135 -45.13 12.27 14.13
C GLU A 135 -44.67 11.47 15.35
N LYS A 136 -45.15 11.85 16.54
CA LYS A 136 -44.65 11.46 17.88
C LYS A 136 -44.55 9.95 18.16
N ASP A 137 -44.94 9.10 17.21
CA ASP A 137 -45.09 7.66 17.39
C ASP A 137 -43.92 6.83 16.83
N GLU A 138 -42.94 7.42 16.12
CA GLU A 138 -41.70 6.68 15.81
C GLU A 138 -40.87 6.47 17.08
N PRO A 139 -40.32 5.26 17.30
CA PRO A 139 -39.48 4.97 18.46
C PRO A 139 -38.28 5.89 18.43
N LYS A 140 -38.29 6.91 19.32
CA LYS A 140 -37.19 7.85 19.48
C LYS A 140 -35.89 7.03 19.51
N MET A 141 -35.06 7.19 18.47
CA MET A 141 -33.70 6.66 18.50
C MET A 141 -33.13 7.10 19.84
N PRO A 142 -32.73 6.16 20.72
CA PRO A 142 -32.63 6.45 22.15
C PRO A 142 -31.73 7.68 22.33
N GLU A 143 -32.29 8.78 22.84
CA GLU A 143 -31.57 10.04 23.10
C GLU A 143 -30.28 9.76 23.90
N GLU A 144 -30.30 8.68 24.69
CA GLU A 144 -29.20 8.08 25.42
C GLU A 144 -27.96 7.71 24.55
N PHE A 145 -28.16 7.21 23.34
CA PHE A 145 -27.05 6.82 22.45
C PHE A 145 -26.26 8.06 22.02
N HIS A 146 -26.93 9.12 21.56
CA HIS A 146 -26.29 10.36 21.16
C HIS A 146 -25.63 11.07 22.35
N ALA A 147 -26.28 11.07 23.52
CA ALA A 147 -25.71 11.61 24.75
C ALA A 147 -24.42 10.89 25.16
N THR A 148 -24.41 9.56 25.07
CA THR A 148 -23.23 8.74 25.41
C THR A 148 -22.05 9.00 24.47
N HIS A 149 -22.31 9.17 23.16
CA HIS A 149 -21.27 9.50 22.19
C HIS A 149 -20.70 10.90 22.42
N ALA A 150 -21.58 11.89 22.64
CA ALA A 150 -21.17 13.25 22.96
C ALA A 150 -20.32 13.28 24.24
N ALA A 151 -20.77 12.60 25.30
CA ALA A 151 -20.05 12.49 26.57
C ALA A 151 -18.68 11.83 26.38
N SER A 152 -18.59 10.76 25.58
CA SER A 152 -17.33 10.05 25.30
C SER A 152 -16.33 10.93 24.54
N LEU A 153 -16.79 11.70 23.54
CA LEU A 153 -15.93 12.62 22.78
C LEU A 153 -15.47 13.80 23.65
N ILE A 154 -16.36 14.36 24.47
CA ILE A 154 -16.01 15.42 25.43
C ILE A 154 -15.01 14.90 26.46
N PHE A 155 -15.22 13.69 26.99
CA PHE A 155 -14.28 13.03 27.90
C PHE A 155 -12.89 12.87 27.27
N LEU A 156 -12.83 12.46 26.00
CA LEU A 156 -11.58 12.34 25.26
C LEU A 156 -10.86 13.69 25.15
N VAL A 157 -11.57 14.76 24.76
CA VAL A 157 -10.99 16.12 24.67
C VAL A 157 -10.45 16.59 26.03
N ARG A 158 -11.22 16.39 27.09
CA ARG A 158 -10.83 16.75 28.46
C ARG A 158 -9.61 15.95 28.92
N SER A 159 -9.53 14.66 28.59
CA SER A 159 -8.37 13.81 28.89
C SER A 159 -7.10 14.37 28.24
N PHE A 160 -7.14 14.71 26.95
CA PHE A 160 -6.00 15.35 26.27
C PHE A 160 -5.66 16.74 26.80
N SER A 161 -6.64 17.48 27.33
CA SER A 161 -6.37 18.76 28.02
C SER A 161 -5.61 18.55 29.32
N ILE A 162 -6.03 17.58 30.13
CA ILE A 162 -5.40 17.22 31.41
C ILE A 162 -3.99 16.67 31.19
N TYR A 163 -3.79 15.81 30.17
CA TYR A 163 -2.49 15.21 29.88
C TYR A 163 -1.37 16.22 29.69
N ARG A 164 -1.64 17.41 29.15
CA ARG A 164 -0.60 18.44 29.00
C ARG A 164 0.00 18.87 30.32
N PHE A 165 -0.84 18.98 31.35
CA PHE A 165 -0.44 19.40 32.68
C PHE A 165 0.15 18.25 33.51
N LEU A 166 -0.09 17.00 33.11
CA LEU A 166 0.54 15.83 33.74
C LEU A 166 1.89 15.48 33.10
N VAL A 167 1.93 15.41 31.76
CA VAL A 167 3.09 14.97 30.99
C VAL A 167 4.22 16.00 31.07
N LEU A 168 3.93 17.29 30.88
CA LEU A 168 4.97 18.34 30.89
C LEU A 168 5.83 18.36 32.17
N PRO A 169 5.26 18.49 33.39
CA PRO A 169 6.08 18.47 34.60
C PRO A 169 6.72 17.10 34.83
N SER A 170 6.05 16.01 34.47
CA SER A 170 6.62 14.66 34.60
C SER A 170 7.88 14.51 33.75
N GLU A 171 7.83 14.90 32.48
CA GLU A 171 8.98 14.88 31.57
C GLU A 171 10.13 15.75 32.10
N PHE A 172 9.83 16.98 32.49
CA PHE A 172 10.84 17.93 32.92
C PHE A 172 11.54 17.53 34.24
N PHE A 173 10.77 17.22 35.29
CA PHE A 173 11.32 16.93 36.62
C PHE A 173 11.91 15.53 36.74
N MET A 174 11.28 14.54 36.10
CA MET A 174 11.78 13.15 36.14
C MET A 174 12.82 12.87 35.06
N LYS A 175 13.16 13.87 34.23
CA LYS A 175 14.19 13.76 33.20
C LYS A 175 13.86 12.67 32.16
N PHE A 176 12.56 12.51 31.87
CA PHE A 176 12.06 11.52 30.90
C PHE A 176 11.97 12.04 29.47
N ASP A 177 12.45 13.25 29.19
CA ASP A 177 12.52 13.79 27.84
C ASP A 177 13.88 13.58 27.16
N CYS A 178 13.84 13.57 25.83
CA CYS A 178 15.01 13.37 24.99
C CYS A 178 16.03 14.52 25.07
N PHE A 179 15.62 15.73 25.47
CA PHE A 179 16.51 16.89 25.52
C PHE A 179 17.41 16.88 26.75
N TYR A 180 16.93 16.32 27.87
CA TYR A 180 17.72 16.19 29.10
C TYR A 180 19.07 15.50 28.85
N PHE A 181 19.05 14.37 28.15
CA PHE A 181 20.24 13.56 27.90
C PHE A 181 21.24 14.28 26.99
N ILE A 182 20.77 15.06 26.03
CA ILE A 182 21.64 15.90 25.19
C ILE A 182 22.31 16.99 26.03
N ILE A 183 21.55 17.67 26.88
CA ILE A 183 22.09 18.72 27.75
C ILE A 183 23.10 18.12 28.74
N ARG A 184 22.81 16.95 29.32
CA ARG A 184 23.73 16.21 30.19
C ARG A 184 25.03 15.89 29.46
N ASP A 185 24.95 15.28 28.29
CA ASP A 185 26.14 14.88 27.54
C ASP A 185 26.95 16.11 27.06
N LEU A 186 26.29 17.23 26.72
CA LEU A 186 26.96 18.50 26.42
C LEU A 186 27.65 19.09 27.66
N ASP A 187 27.02 19.03 28.82
CA ASP A 187 27.60 19.49 30.08
C ASP A 187 28.83 18.67 30.46
N GLU A 188 28.73 17.34 30.40
CA GLU A 188 29.85 16.42 30.66
C GLU A 188 31.00 16.62 29.67
N THR A 189 30.71 16.95 28.41
CA THR A 189 31.74 17.13 27.37
C THR A 189 32.43 18.50 27.44
N TYR A 190 31.67 19.56 27.69
CA TYR A 190 32.15 20.94 27.55
C TYR A 190 32.27 21.70 28.89
N ASN A 191 31.86 21.10 30.01
CA ASN A 191 31.77 21.74 31.33
C ASN A 191 31.01 23.07 31.25
N LEU A 192 29.72 23.00 30.93
CA LEU A 192 28.93 24.20 30.64
C LEU A 192 28.85 25.10 31.89
N SER A 193 29.00 26.41 31.69
CA SER A 193 28.87 27.37 32.79
C SER A 193 27.45 27.36 33.38
N LEU A 194 27.30 27.70 34.66
CA LEU A 194 25.98 27.76 35.32
C LEU A 194 24.95 28.62 34.53
N PRO A 195 25.29 29.83 34.03
CA PRO A 195 24.37 30.59 33.17
C PRO A 195 23.97 29.84 31.90
N THR A 196 24.92 29.16 31.24
CA THR A 196 24.64 28.36 30.04
C THR A 196 23.70 27.20 30.37
N MET A 197 23.91 26.52 31.50
CA MET A 197 23.03 25.44 31.96
C MET A 197 21.61 25.94 32.28
N VAL A 198 21.47 27.13 32.87
CA VAL A 198 20.16 27.76 33.12
C VAL A 198 19.46 28.08 31.79
N ILE A 199 20.17 28.66 30.82
CA ILE A 199 19.63 28.99 29.49
C ILE A 199 19.20 27.71 28.75
N SER A 200 20.03 26.66 28.76
CA SER A 200 19.73 25.37 28.12
C SER A 200 18.50 24.70 28.74
N ASN A 201 18.35 24.75 30.07
CA ASN A 201 17.17 24.21 30.75
C ASN A 201 15.90 25.03 30.46
N LEU A 202 16.01 26.36 30.34
CA LEU A 202 14.90 27.21 29.93
C LEU A 202 14.46 26.88 28.50
N LEU A 203 15.42 26.70 27.59
CA LEU A 203 15.14 26.29 26.21
C LEU A 203 14.47 24.90 26.17
N ARG A 204 15.01 23.92 26.91
CA ARG A 204 14.40 22.59 27.07
C ARG A 204 12.95 22.69 27.53
N PHE A 205 12.65 23.52 28.54
CA PHE A 205 11.29 23.70 29.03
C PHE A 205 10.35 24.29 27.97
N VAL A 206 10.81 25.29 27.19
CA VAL A 206 10.03 25.87 26.09
C VAL A 206 9.76 24.84 24.99
N LEU A 207 10.77 24.06 24.59
CA LEU A 207 10.61 23.01 23.59
C LEU A 207 9.60 21.95 24.04
N LEU A 208 9.67 21.53 25.31
CA LEU A 208 8.74 20.57 25.91
C LEU A 208 7.30 21.10 25.95
N ILE A 209 7.10 22.36 26.37
CA ILE A 209 5.76 22.99 26.36
C ILE A 209 5.16 22.91 24.97
N VAL A 210 5.88 23.38 23.95
CA VAL A 210 5.37 23.41 22.58
C VAL A 210 5.09 21.99 22.09
N ASN A 211 6.00 21.03 22.34
CA ASN A 211 5.83 19.66 21.90
C ASN A 211 4.59 19.00 22.53
N VAL A 212 4.49 18.98 23.86
CA VAL A 212 3.38 18.35 24.59
C VAL A 212 2.02 18.97 24.23
N PHE A 213 1.96 20.30 24.12
CA PHE A 213 0.72 21.00 23.77
C PHE A 213 0.26 20.69 22.34
N GLU A 214 1.18 20.72 21.37
CA GLU A 214 0.87 20.44 19.98
C GLU A 214 0.50 18.97 19.76
N ILE A 215 1.21 18.03 20.40
CA ILE A 215 0.90 16.59 20.37
C ILE A 215 -0.54 16.36 20.83
N CYS A 216 -0.88 16.85 22.04
CA CYS A 216 -2.22 16.66 22.59
C CYS A 216 -3.31 17.33 21.74
N ARG A 217 -3.02 18.50 21.14
CA ARG A 217 -3.95 19.22 20.27
C ARG A 217 -4.22 18.47 18.98
N ALA A 218 -3.16 18.06 18.29
CA ALA A 218 -3.20 17.41 16.98
C ALA A 218 -3.85 16.03 17.06
N LEU A 219 -3.47 15.21 18.05
CA LEU A 219 -4.06 13.90 18.28
C LEU A 219 -5.56 13.98 18.55
N SER A 220 -5.96 14.85 19.48
CA SER A 220 -7.37 15.05 19.82
C SER A 220 -8.19 15.50 18.61
N LEU A 221 -7.65 16.43 17.82
CA LEU A 221 -8.31 16.92 16.60
C LEU A 221 -8.54 15.80 15.58
N VAL A 222 -7.51 14.99 15.30
CA VAL A 222 -7.59 13.90 14.33
C VAL A 222 -8.60 12.84 14.77
N ILE A 223 -8.57 12.45 16.05
CA ILE A 223 -9.53 11.50 16.61
C ILE A 223 -10.96 12.04 16.49
N LEU A 224 -11.20 13.30 16.87
CA LEU A 224 -12.51 13.94 16.74
C LEU A 224 -13.00 13.95 15.30
N CYS A 225 -12.16 14.37 14.35
CA CYS A 225 -12.50 14.36 12.92
C CYS A 225 -12.92 12.98 12.45
N PHE A 226 -12.22 11.91 12.86
CA PHE A 226 -12.58 10.55 12.48
C PHE A 226 -13.87 10.07 13.11
N VAL A 227 -14.00 10.12 14.44
CA VAL A 227 -15.20 9.59 15.10
C VAL A 227 -16.45 10.36 14.68
N THR A 228 -16.36 11.69 14.53
CA THR A 228 -17.50 12.50 14.07
C THR A 228 -17.85 12.21 12.62
N ALA A 229 -16.88 12.08 11.71
CA ALA A 229 -17.14 11.71 10.31
C ALA A 229 -17.86 10.37 10.21
N LEU A 230 -17.40 9.35 10.95
CA LEU A 230 -18.04 8.03 10.97
C LEU A 230 -19.48 8.09 11.49
N ASN A 231 -19.72 8.84 12.57
CA ASN A 231 -21.07 8.99 13.12
C ASN A 231 -22.02 9.71 12.16
N MET A 232 -21.56 10.74 11.45
CA MET A 232 -22.41 11.46 10.47
C MET A 232 -22.76 10.56 9.28
N VAL A 233 -21.80 9.79 8.75
CA VAL A 233 -22.10 8.82 7.69
C VAL A 233 -23.08 7.77 8.19
N ARG A 234 -22.97 7.34 9.46
CA ARG A 234 -23.89 6.37 10.06
C ARG A 234 -25.30 6.93 10.17
N SER A 235 -25.42 8.17 10.62
CA SER A 235 -26.68 8.91 10.67
C SER A 235 -27.32 8.96 9.28
N ILE A 236 -26.58 9.39 8.25
CA ILE A 236 -27.05 9.41 6.85
C ILE A 236 -27.51 8.02 6.38
N PHE A 237 -26.74 6.97 6.63
CA PHE A 237 -27.12 5.62 6.21
C PHE A 237 -28.31 5.08 6.99
N SER A 238 -28.47 5.42 8.27
CA SER A 238 -29.66 5.03 9.03
C SER A 238 -30.93 5.65 8.45
N VAL A 239 -30.87 6.93 8.04
CA VAL A 239 -31.96 7.61 7.32
C VAL A 239 -32.27 6.91 6.00
N LEU A 240 -31.25 6.64 5.18
CA LEU A 240 -31.43 5.98 3.88
C LEU A 240 -31.96 4.54 4.02
N LEU A 241 -31.55 3.84 5.07
CA LEU A 241 -32.02 2.49 5.38
C LEU A 241 -33.49 2.52 5.79
N HIS A 242 -33.89 3.46 6.66
CA HIS A 242 -35.29 3.65 7.04
C HIS A 242 -36.18 4.01 5.84
N ASP A 243 -35.72 4.92 4.97
CA ASP A 243 -36.43 5.25 3.73
C ASP A 243 -36.58 4.06 2.78
N SER A 244 -35.68 3.07 2.87
CA SER A 244 -35.73 1.84 2.08
C SER A 244 -36.71 0.77 2.61
N GLU A 245 -37.13 0.85 3.89
CA GLU A 245 -38.05 -0.14 4.50
C GLU A 245 -39.50 0.06 4.10
N ARG A 246 -39.89 1.29 3.77
CA ARG A 246 -41.27 1.62 3.44
C ARG A 246 -41.65 0.89 2.14
N SER A 247 -42.50 -0.13 2.24
CA SER A 247 -42.77 -1.21 1.25
C SER A 247 -43.31 -0.78 -0.13
N PHE A 248 -43.36 0.52 -0.44
CA PHE A 248 -43.74 1.07 -1.73
C PHE A 248 -42.90 2.31 -2.08
N VAL A 249 -41.57 2.17 -2.03
CA VAL A 249 -40.66 3.27 -2.40
C VAL A 249 -40.79 3.54 -3.90
N SER A 250 -41.24 4.74 -4.27
CA SER A 250 -41.26 5.15 -5.67
C SER A 250 -39.84 5.15 -6.26
N VAL A 251 -39.73 4.83 -7.56
CA VAL A 251 -38.44 4.85 -8.28
C VAL A 251 -37.72 6.21 -8.14
N ALA A 252 -38.49 7.30 -8.02
CA ALA A 252 -37.96 8.63 -7.77
C ALA A 252 -37.22 8.72 -6.42
N ARG A 253 -37.80 8.19 -5.35
CA ARG A 253 -37.18 8.17 -4.01
C ARG A 253 -35.97 7.23 -3.96
N ILE A 254 -36.01 6.06 -4.63
CA ILE A 254 -34.83 5.20 -4.75
C ILE A 254 -33.69 5.92 -5.49
N ASN A 255 -33.99 6.59 -6.60
CA ASN A 255 -32.98 7.34 -7.36
C ASN A 255 -32.41 8.52 -6.55
N GLU A 256 -33.22 9.15 -5.70
CA GLU A 256 -32.76 10.16 -4.75
C GLU A 256 -31.85 9.57 -3.66
N GLY A 257 -32.21 8.41 -3.10
CA GLY A 257 -31.37 7.67 -2.16
C GLY A 257 -30.02 7.29 -2.75
N ILE A 258 -30.01 6.74 -3.97
CA ILE A 258 -28.79 6.43 -4.74
C ILE A 258 -27.94 7.69 -4.97
N THR A 259 -28.58 8.80 -5.33
CA THR A 259 -27.89 10.07 -5.56
C THR A 259 -27.24 10.57 -4.29
N THR A 260 -27.95 10.44 -3.15
CA THR A 260 -27.43 10.85 -1.84
C THR A 260 -26.28 9.96 -1.40
N HIS A 261 -26.40 8.64 -1.57
CA HIS A 261 -25.30 7.70 -1.33
C HIS A 261 -24.05 8.05 -2.15
N LEU A 262 -24.21 8.36 -3.44
CA LEU A 262 -23.12 8.79 -4.31
C LEU A 262 -22.51 10.12 -3.85
N LYS A 263 -23.31 11.09 -3.40
CA LYS A 263 -22.81 12.35 -2.82
C LYS A 263 -21.96 12.08 -1.58
N VAL A 264 -22.43 11.22 -0.67
CA VAL A 264 -21.66 10.79 0.52
C VAL A 264 -20.35 10.16 0.09
N GLN A 265 -20.38 9.23 -0.87
CA GLN A 265 -19.15 8.59 -1.38
C GLN A 265 -18.15 9.58 -1.97
N LEU A 266 -18.63 10.60 -2.69
CA LEU A 266 -17.77 11.65 -3.24
C LEU A 266 -17.18 12.55 -2.14
N ALA A 267 -17.98 12.92 -1.14
CA ALA A 267 -17.52 13.69 0.01
C ALA A 267 -16.47 12.91 0.83
N THR A 268 -16.74 11.63 1.10
CA THR A 268 -15.79 10.76 1.82
C THR A 268 -14.57 10.45 0.98
N LYS A 269 -14.66 10.44 -0.36
CA LYS A 269 -13.49 10.32 -1.24
C LYS A 269 -12.56 11.53 -1.16
N ALA A 270 -13.09 12.73 -0.92
CA ALA A 270 -12.26 13.91 -0.65
C ALA A 270 -11.58 13.81 0.73
N PHE A 271 -12.27 13.24 1.73
CA PHE A 271 -11.72 12.96 3.06
C PHE A 271 -10.76 11.75 3.12
N ALA A 272 -10.84 10.84 2.14
CA ALA A 272 -10.17 9.54 2.16
C ALA A 272 -8.65 9.61 2.34
N PRO A 273 -7.87 10.48 1.66
CA PRO A 273 -6.41 10.50 1.87
C PRO A 273 -6.01 10.85 3.30
N PHE A 274 -6.77 11.75 3.94
CA PHE A 274 -6.61 12.10 5.35
C PHE A 274 -6.98 10.90 6.24
N GLN A 275 -8.09 10.22 5.92
CA GLN A 275 -8.55 9.04 6.66
C GLN A 275 -7.66 7.82 6.53
N GLU A 276 -7.17 7.51 5.34
CA GLU A 276 -6.28 6.38 5.04
C GLU A 276 -5.01 6.46 5.88
N LEU A 277 -4.35 7.61 5.85
CA LEU A 277 -3.12 7.87 6.58
C LEU A 277 -3.39 7.94 8.09
N GLY A 278 -4.41 8.67 8.52
CA GLY A 278 -4.72 8.76 9.94
C GLY A 278 -5.08 7.41 10.56
N THR A 279 -5.83 6.55 9.84
CA THR A 279 -6.29 5.24 10.35
C THR A 279 -5.15 4.23 10.46
N ILE A 280 -4.28 4.11 9.44
CA ILE A 280 -3.16 3.15 9.50
C ILE A 280 -2.23 3.48 10.67
N PHE A 281 -1.93 4.76 10.86
CA PHE A 281 -1.08 5.19 11.95
C PHE A 281 -1.78 5.15 13.32
N LEU A 282 -3.09 5.44 13.39
CA LEU A 282 -3.84 5.31 14.65
C LEU A 282 -3.92 3.86 15.10
N ILE A 283 -4.07 2.90 14.19
CA ILE A 283 -4.01 1.46 14.49
C ILE A 283 -2.61 1.08 14.98
N LEU A 284 -1.56 1.46 14.24
CA LEU A 284 -0.17 1.13 14.59
C LEU A 284 0.22 1.71 15.95
N VAL A 285 -0.01 3.01 16.14
CA VAL A 285 0.33 3.73 17.37
C VAL A 285 -0.55 3.24 18.51
N GLY A 286 -1.85 3.03 18.29
CA GLY A 286 -2.75 2.47 19.30
C GLY A 286 -2.26 1.11 19.81
N LEU A 287 -1.85 0.21 18.91
CA LEU A 287 -1.29 -1.09 19.27
C LEU A 287 -0.03 -0.94 20.13
N VAL A 288 0.95 -0.16 19.66
CA VAL A 288 2.21 0.03 20.38
C VAL A 288 1.96 0.70 21.74
N VAL A 289 1.18 1.78 21.77
CA VAL A 289 0.88 2.52 23.00
C VAL A 289 0.20 1.62 24.01
N VAL A 290 -0.76 0.77 23.62
CA VAL A 290 -1.42 -0.17 24.53
C VAL A 290 -0.45 -1.21 25.06
N VAL A 291 0.38 -1.82 24.19
CA VAL A 291 1.36 -2.83 24.59
C VAL A 291 2.38 -2.24 25.57
N VAL A 292 2.97 -1.09 25.22
CA VAL A 292 3.98 -0.44 26.05
C VAL A 292 3.36 0.07 27.35
N SER A 293 2.18 0.68 27.32
CA SER A 293 1.50 1.16 28.54
C SER A 293 1.16 0.03 29.50
N ASN A 294 0.69 -1.12 28.99
CA ASN A 294 0.43 -2.30 29.80
C ASN A 294 1.73 -2.90 30.37
N PHE A 295 2.79 -2.96 29.56
CA PHE A 295 4.10 -3.43 30.01
C PHE A 295 4.66 -2.55 31.14
N VAL A 296 4.66 -1.23 30.94
CA VAL A 296 5.11 -0.24 31.94
C VAL A 296 4.27 -0.36 33.21
N LYS A 297 2.94 -0.48 33.08
CA LYS A 297 2.03 -0.66 34.22
C LYS A 297 2.38 -1.89 35.06
N ILE A 298 2.67 -3.02 34.44
CA ILE A 298 2.95 -4.28 35.14
C ILE A 298 4.37 -4.27 35.70
N LYS A 299 5.36 -3.88 34.89
CA LYS A 299 6.77 -4.07 35.22
C LYS A 299 7.38 -2.94 36.05
N LEU A 300 6.84 -1.72 35.93
CA LEU A 300 7.43 -0.51 36.54
C LEU A 300 6.56 0.13 37.63
N TYR A 301 5.54 -0.58 38.15
CA TYR A 301 4.65 -0.06 39.22
C TYR A 301 5.41 0.47 40.44
N ASN A 302 6.45 -0.23 40.88
CA ASN A 302 7.24 0.17 42.06
C ASN A 302 8.36 1.18 41.72
N SER A 303 8.60 1.45 40.44
CA SER A 303 9.74 2.25 39.98
C SER A 303 9.34 3.65 39.50
N LEU A 304 8.06 3.86 39.21
CA LEU A 304 7.55 5.13 38.67
C LEU A 304 6.83 5.95 39.75
N PRO A 305 7.01 7.28 39.77
CA PRO A 305 6.19 8.16 40.59
C PRO A 305 4.71 7.99 40.25
N LEU A 306 3.83 8.05 41.25
CA LEU A 306 2.39 7.80 41.09
C LEU A 306 1.76 8.62 39.96
N VAL A 307 2.14 9.88 39.82
CA VAL A 307 1.62 10.78 38.78
C VAL A 307 1.93 10.26 37.37
N VAL A 308 3.16 9.78 37.15
CA VAL A 308 3.60 9.20 35.87
C VAL A 308 2.97 7.82 35.69
N TYR A 309 2.86 7.04 36.76
CA TYR A 309 2.25 5.72 36.74
C TYR A 309 0.77 5.78 36.29
N VAL A 310 -0.02 6.72 36.79
CA VAL A 310 -1.45 6.87 36.46
C VAL A 310 -1.69 7.28 35.01
N PHE A 311 -0.71 7.90 34.35
CA PHE A 311 -0.81 8.27 32.93
C PHE A 311 -0.98 7.05 32.02
N PHE A 312 -0.18 5.98 32.20
CA PHE A 312 -0.22 4.79 31.34
C PHE A 312 -1.58 4.07 31.30
N PRO A 313 -2.22 3.69 32.43
CA PRO A 313 -3.53 3.07 32.38
C PRO A 313 -4.59 4.03 31.81
N SER A 314 -4.47 5.33 32.06
CA SER A 314 -5.37 6.34 31.47
C SER A 314 -5.26 6.40 29.95
N VAL A 315 -4.04 6.38 29.40
CA VAL A 315 -3.80 6.33 27.95
C VAL A 315 -4.34 5.03 27.35
N SER A 316 -4.11 3.89 27.99
CA SER A 316 -4.70 2.61 27.54
C SER A 316 -6.23 2.66 27.49
N VAL A 317 -6.88 3.30 28.47
CA VAL A 317 -8.35 3.49 28.48
C VAL A 317 -8.79 4.41 27.34
N VAL A 318 -8.07 5.50 27.08
CA VAL A 318 -8.38 6.39 25.95
C VAL A 318 -8.24 5.66 24.62
N VAL A 319 -7.18 4.86 24.41
CA VAL A 319 -7.01 4.08 23.18
C VAL A 319 -8.13 3.04 23.04
N ALA A 320 -8.47 2.32 24.11
CA ALA A 320 -9.57 1.37 24.11
C ALA A 320 -10.91 2.05 23.78
N LEU A 321 -11.16 3.25 24.32
CA LEU A 321 -12.34 4.05 24.00
C LEU A 321 -12.38 4.44 22.52
N VAL A 322 -11.26 4.88 21.94
CA VAL A 322 -11.17 5.20 20.50
C VAL A 322 -11.46 3.97 19.64
N ILE A 323 -10.90 2.81 19.99
CA ILE A 323 -11.16 1.55 19.27
C ILE A 323 -12.64 1.16 19.38
N ASN A 324 -13.21 1.22 20.59
CA ASN A 324 -14.62 0.88 20.84
C ASN A 324 -15.60 1.84 20.17
N LEU A 325 -15.20 3.09 19.92
CA LEU A 325 -16.00 4.03 19.13
C LEU A 325 -15.83 3.78 17.63
N THR A 326 -14.59 3.64 17.14
CA THR A 326 -14.32 3.63 15.69
C THR A 326 -14.64 2.30 15.02
N LEU A 327 -14.32 1.17 15.64
CA LEU A 327 -14.43 -0.15 15.00
C LEU A 327 -15.89 -0.59 14.79
N PRO A 328 -16.80 -0.49 15.78
CA PRO A 328 -18.21 -0.82 15.56
C PRO A 328 -18.88 0.11 14.56
N LEU A 329 -18.52 1.40 14.55
CA LEU A 329 -19.02 2.36 13.56
C LEU A 329 -18.55 2.00 12.14
N ALA A 330 -17.27 1.69 11.98
CA ALA A 330 -16.70 1.26 10.71
C ALA A 330 -17.40 0.03 10.15
N HIS A 331 -17.63 -0.99 11.00
CA HIS A 331 -18.30 -2.22 10.59
C HIS A 331 -19.78 -1.98 10.26
N GLY A 332 -20.51 -1.28 11.14
CA GLY A 332 -21.92 -0.99 10.93
C GLY A 332 -22.19 -0.13 9.69
N LEU A 333 -21.24 0.72 9.28
CA LEU A 333 -21.32 1.49 8.04
C LEU A 333 -21.21 0.62 6.79
N LEU A 334 -20.32 -0.39 6.81
CA LEU A 334 -20.20 -1.35 5.73
C LEU A 334 -21.50 -2.15 5.61
N ASP A 335 -21.98 -2.67 6.74
CA ASP A 335 -23.19 -3.50 6.80
C ASP A 335 -24.42 -2.72 6.33
N ALA A 336 -24.66 -1.52 6.88
CA ALA A 336 -25.76 -0.65 6.47
C ALA A 336 -25.68 -0.30 4.98
N SER A 337 -24.48 0.00 4.46
CA SER A 337 -24.31 0.28 3.04
C SER A 337 -24.62 -0.93 2.15
N THR A 338 -24.25 -2.14 2.57
CA THR A 338 -24.56 -3.37 1.81
C THR A 338 -26.05 -3.70 1.88
N GLU A 339 -26.69 -3.48 3.02
CA GLU A 339 -28.11 -3.71 3.23
C GLU A 339 -28.96 -2.75 2.40
N ILE A 340 -28.64 -1.45 2.42
CA ILE A 340 -29.27 -0.44 1.55
C ILE A 340 -29.19 -0.86 0.08
N GLN A 341 -28.01 -1.31 -0.37
CA GLN A 341 -27.81 -1.77 -1.74
C GLN A 341 -28.64 -3.01 -2.05
N GLY A 342 -28.73 -3.96 -1.12
CA GLY A 342 -29.55 -5.17 -1.23
C GLY A 342 -31.04 -4.86 -1.35
N ARG A 343 -31.56 -3.96 -0.49
CA ARG A 343 -32.97 -3.56 -0.47
C ARG A 343 -33.39 -2.78 -1.71
N TRP A 344 -32.56 -1.83 -2.15
CA TRP A 344 -32.78 -1.15 -3.44
C TRP A 344 -32.71 -2.12 -4.62
N GLY A 345 -31.84 -3.12 -4.56
CA GLY A 345 -31.74 -4.16 -5.57
C GLY A 345 -33.01 -5.00 -5.67
N ALA A 346 -33.52 -5.46 -4.52
CA ALA A 346 -34.77 -6.22 -4.44
C ALA A 346 -35.98 -5.42 -4.92
N SER A 347 -36.04 -4.13 -4.57
CA SER A 347 -37.14 -3.23 -4.97
C SER A 347 -37.17 -2.92 -6.48
N MET A 348 -36.07 -3.16 -7.20
CA MET A 348 -35.97 -2.92 -8.65
C MET A 348 -36.26 -4.15 -9.53
N VAL A 349 -36.70 -5.28 -8.95
CA VAL A 349 -37.01 -6.51 -9.70
C VAL A 349 -38.42 -6.46 -10.37
N GLY A 350 -39.04 -5.27 -10.43
CA GLY A 350 -40.38 -5.02 -11.00
C GLY A 350 -40.44 -4.84 -12.53
N GLU A 351 -41.67 -4.66 -13.04
CA GLU A 351 -42.05 -4.67 -14.46
C GLU A 351 -41.29 -3.65 -15.35
N GLY A 352 -40.18 -4.09 -15.95
CA GLY A 352 -39.73 -3.75 -17.32
C GLY A 352 -39.56 -2.27 -17.72
N ASN A 353 -39.76 -1.31 -16.83
CA ASN A 353 -39.86 0.10 -17.20
C ASN A 353 -38.47 0.67 -17.47
N GLN A 354 -38.34 1.53 -18.48
CA GLN A 354 -37.05 2.07 -18.93
C GLN A 354 -36.33 2.88 -17.82
N MET A 355 -37.11 3.52 -16.94
CA MET A 355 -36.60 4.21 -15.74
C MET A 355 -35.92 3.25 -14.77
N GLU A 356 -36.50 2.07 -14.53
CA GLU A 356 -35.95 1.04 -13.64
C GLU A 356 -34.65 0.48 -14.19
N LEU A 357 -34.57 0.25 -15.51
CA LEU A 357 -33.31 -0.16 -16.17
C LEU A 357 -32.20 0.89 -16.04
N LYS A 358 -32.54 2.18 -16.06
CA LYS A 358 -31.57 3.27 -15.84
C LYS A 358 -31.15 3.34 -14.38
N CYS A 359 -32.09 3.17 -13.45
CA CYS A 359 -31.82 3.17 -12.01
C CYS A 359 -30.99 1.95 -11.59
N GLY A 360 -31.32 0.76 -12.08
CA GLY A 360 -30.57 -0.48 -11.84
C GLY A 360 -29.13 -0.42 -12.36
N ARG A 361 -28.89 0.24 -13.50
CA ARG A 361 -27.52 0.51 -13.98
C ARG A 361 -26.76 1.44 -13.03
N ARG A 362 -27.40 2.47 -12.48
CA ARG A 362 -26.80 3.34 -11.47
C ARG A 362 -26.54 2.59 -10.17
N LEU A 363 -27.50 1.81 -9.68
CA LEU A 363 -27.35 1.00 -8.47
C LEU A 363 -26.19 0.00 -8.57
N LYS A 364 -26.03 -0.66 -9.73
CA LYS A 364 -24.88 -1.57 -9.99
C LYS A 364 -23.53 -0.83 -9.97
N SER A 365 -23.52 0.48 -10.20
CA SER A 365 -22.31 1.30 -10.10
C SER A 365 -22.01 1.77 -8.67
N VAL A 366 -23.03 1.79 -7.80
CA VAL A 366 -22.86 2.09 -6.38
C VAL A 366 -22.11 0.94 -5.73
N ARG A 367 -21.06 1.28 -4.98
CA ARG A 367 -20.30 0.31 -4.19
C ARG A 367 -20.71 0.40 -2.72
N PRO A 368 -20.54 -0.67 -1.94
CA PRO A 368 -20.56 -0.56 -0.50
C PRO A 368 -19.55 0.48 -0.02
N PHE A 369 -19.90 1.18 1.04
CA PHE A 369 -18.99 2.09 1.71
C PHE A 369 -17.84 1.31 2.33
N CYS A 370 -16.60 1.70 2.00
CA CYS A 370 -15.40 1.12 2.58
C CYS A 370 -14.53 2.23 3.18
N LEU A 371 -14.09 2.04 4.42
CA LEU A 371 -12.97 2.77 4.99
C LEU A 371 -11.68 2.14 4.50
N TRP A 372 -10.75 2.98 4.10
CA TRP A 372 -9.45 2.52 3.61
C TRP A 372 -8.42 2.83 4.68
N ALA A 373 -7.48 1.91 4.92
CA ALA A 373 -6.30 2.17 5.73
C ALA A 373 -5.09 1.97 4.83
N GLY A 374 -4.21 2.96 4.72
CA GLY A 374 -3.09 2.87 3.82
C GLY A 374 -2.25 4.14 3.74
N PHE A 375 -1.04 3.99 3.21
CA PHE A 375 -0.26 5.12 2.74
C PHE A 375 -0.88 5.56 1.42
N GLY A 376 -1.54 6.72 1.45
CA GLY A 376 -2.38 7.21 0.36
C GLY A 376 -1.72 6.99 -1.01
N GLY A 377 -2.49 6.44 -1.96
CA GLY A 377 -2.02 6.11 -3.32
C GLY A 377 -1.52 7.30 -4.14
N ARG A 378 -1.44 8.51 -3.56
CA ARG A 378 -0.90 9.74 -4.18
C ARG A 378 0.51 10.12 -3.74
N ILE A 379 1.04 9.56 -2.64
CA ILE A 379 2.42 9.89 -2.19
C ILE A 379 3.43 9.27 -3.16
N PHE A 380 3.16 8.04 -3.58
CA PHE A 380 3.92 7.39 -4.63
C PHE A 380 3.31 7.72 -5.99
N SER A 381 4.18 8.13 -6.91
CA SER A 381 3.82 8.32 -8.31
C SER A 381 3.13 7.08 -8.88
N GLU A 382 2.06 7.26 -9.65
CA GLU A 382 1.27 6.15 -10.18
C GLU A 382 2.01 5.47 -11.35
N CYS A 383 2.09 4.13 -11.34
CA CYS A 383 2.61 3.38 -12.49
C CYS A 383 1.72 3.62 -13.73
N PRO A 384 2.29 3.70 -14.96
CA PRO A 384 1.52 3.88 -16.19
C PRO A 384 0.46 2.80 -16.42
N ILE A 385 0.71 1.56 -15.98
CA ILE A 385 -0.23 0.46 -16.11
C ILE A 385 -1.03 0.37 -14.80
N GLN A 386 -2.34 0.59 -14.90
CA GLN A 386 -3.25 0.58 -13.75
C GLN A 386 -4.41 -0.38 -13.98
N TRP A 387 -4.96 -0.92 -12.89
CA TRP A 387 -6.19 -1.71 -12.94
C TRP A 387 -7.42 -0.80 -12.89
N ASP A 388 -8.22 -0.79 -13.95
CA ASP A 388 -9.53 -0.15 -13.96
C ASP A 388 -10.56 -1.08 -13.30
N LYS A 389 -10.75 -0.90 -12.00
CA LYS A 389 -11.74 -1.66 -11.21
C LYS A 389 -13.16 -1.59 -11.77
N ALA A 390 -13.54 -0.52 -12.49
CA ALA A 390 -14.90 -0.36 -13.00
C ALA A 390 -15.11 -1.20 -14.26
N ARG A 391 -14.10 -1.24 -15.12
CA ARG A 391 -14.18 -1.98 -16.38
C ARG A 391 -13.62 -3.40 -16.29
N GLN A 392 -12.91 -3.75 -15.22
CA GLN A 392 -12.16 -5.00 -15.06
C GLN A 392 -11.14 -5.19 -16.20
N PHE A 393 -10.47 -4.10 -16.57
CA PHE A 393 -9.44 -4.07 -17.61
C PHE A 393 -8.19 -3.35 -17.10
N LEU A 394 -7.05 -3.64 -17.70
CA LEU A 394 -5.87 -2.81 -17.54
C LEU A 394 -6.05 -1.51 -18.33
N ARG A 395 -5.61 -0.40 -17.77
CA ARG A 395 -5.57 0.91 -18.42
C ARG A 395 -4.14 1.40 -18.45
N TYR A 396 -3.69 1.81 -19.62
CA TYR A 396 -2.43 2.52 -19.79
C TYR A 396 -2.69 4.03 -19.73
N MET A 397 -2.07 4.69 -18.76
CA MET A 397 -2.10 6.13 -18.59
C MET A 397 -0.85 6.72 -19.24
N SER A 398 -1.04 7.60 -20.23
CA SER A 398 0.09 8.31 -20.84
C SER A 398 0.61 9.38 -19.88
N TRP A 399 1.93 9.46 -19.75
CA TRP A 399 2.61 10.52 -18.99
C TRP A 399 2.29 11.94 -19.50
N ARG A 400 1.83 12.08 -20.75
CA ARG A 400 1.37 13.35 -21.31
C ARG A 400 0.06 13.85 -20.69
N GLN A 401 -0.75 12.95 -20.13
CA GLN A 401 -2.10 13.26 -19.62
C GLN A 401 -2.21 13.25 -18.09
N ASN A 402 -1.30 12.57 -17.39
CA ASN A 402 -1.36 12.41 -15.94
C ASN A 402 -0.01 12.79 -15.29
N VAL A 403 -0.03 13.84 -14.46
CA VAL A 403 1.16 14.35 -13.74
C VAL A 403 1.78 13.29 -12.82
N SER A 404 0.96 12.44 -12.20
CA SER A 404 1.45 11.36 -11.33
C SER A 404 2.31 10.36 -12.10
N VAL A 405 1.88 9.99 -13.32
CA VAL A 405 2.65 9.10 -14.20
C VAL A 405 3.92 9.78 -14.73
N LYS A 406 3.87 11.09 -14.98
CA LYS A 406 5.08 11.86 -15.33
C LYS A 406 6.10 11.85 -14.20
N MET A 407 5.65 12.04 -12.95
CA MET A 407 6.52 11.93 -11.77
C MET A 407 7.09 10.51 -11.61
N TRP A 408 6.33 9.48 -12.00
CA TRP A 408 6.82 8.10 -11.97
C TRP A 408 7.99 7.88 -12.93
N HIS A 409 7.84 8.30 -14.19
CA HIS A 409 8.94 8.22 -15.15
C HIS A 409 10.15 9.04 -14.70
N LEU A 410 9.93 10.23 -14.14
CA LEU A 410 11.03 11.05 -13.62
C LEU A 410 11.76 10.34 -12.47
N ASN A 411 11.03 9.73 -11.53
CA ASN A 411 11.61 9.00 -10.42
C ASN A 411 12.36 7.75 -10.89
N MET A 412 11.77 6.94 -11.76
CA MET A 412 12.44 5.75 -12.32
C MET A 412 13.69 6.14 -13.10
N PHE A 413 13.60 7.15 -13.97
CA PHE A 413 14.74 7.59 -14.77
C PHE A 413 15.87 8.17 -13.91
N LEU A 414 15.53 9.08 -12.99
CA LEU A 414 16.54 9.76 -12.18
C LEU A 414 17.13 8.84 -11.10
N MET A 415 16.27 8.20 -10.29
CA MET A 415 16.71 7.45 -9.11
C MET A 415 17.18 6.04 -9.48
N VAL A 416 16.39 5.30 -10.28
CA VAL A 416 16.71 3.90 -10.62
C VAL A 416 17.71 3.81 -11.78
N ASP A 417 17.45 4.48 -12.92
CA ASP A 417 18.29 4.30 -14.10
C ASP A 417 19.64 5.04 -13.98
N ILE A 418 19.61 6.32 -13.61
CA ILE A 418 20.82 7.15 -13.57
C ILE A 418 21.58 6.97 -12.26
N ILE A 419 20.95 7.28 -11.12
CA ILE A 419 21.64 7.34 -9.83
C ILE A 419 22.03 5.92 -9.40
N SER A 420 21.06 5.03 -9.18
CA SER A 420 21.35 3.64 -8.80
C SER A 420 22.20 2.93 -9.86
N GLY A 421 21.83 2.99 -11.14
CA GLY A 421 22.59 2.36 -12.23
C GLY A 421 24.03 2.84 -12.32
N GLY A 422 24.25 4.15 -12.21
CA GLY A 422 25.58 4.75 -12.17
C GLY A 422 26.39 4.32 -10.94
N THR A 423 25.76 4.24 -9.77
CA THR A 423 26.43 3.76 -8.56
C THR A 423 26.84 2.31 -8.65
N ALA A 424 26.00 1.44 -9.21
CA ALA A 424 26.32 0.04 -9.43
C ALA A 424 27.51 -0.12 -10.40
N LEU A 425 27.52 0.63 -11.50
CA LEU A 425 28.62 0.63 -12.46
C LEU A 425 29.93 1.13 -11.85
N TYR A 426 29.88 2.17 -11.01
CA TYR A 426 31.05 2.67 -10.29
C TYR A 426 31.67 1.58 -9.40
N ILE A 427 30.86 0.87 -8.62
CA ILE A 427 31.37 -0.18 -7.73
C ILE A 427 31.89 -1.38 -8.52
N ILE A 428 31.23 -1.77 -9.62
CA ILE A 428 31.78 -2.82 -10.51
C ILE A 428 33.16 -2.40 -11.04
N PHE A 429 33.31 -1.14 -11.46
CA PHE A 429 34.59 -0.60 -11.92
C PHE A 429 35.66 -0.65 -10.82
N GLU A 430 35.31 -0.26 -9.59
CA GLU A 430 36.23 -0.33 -8.45
C GLU A 430 36.59 -1.77 -8.06
N ILE A 431 35.64 -2.70 -8.11
CA ILE A 431 35.91 -4.14 -7.91
C ILE A 431 36.93 -4.62 -8.95
N VAL A 432 36.70 -4.33 -10.23
CA VAL A 432 37.61 -4.71 -11.32
C VAL A 432 38.98 -4.07 -11.13
N ARG A 433 39.06 -2.79 -10.78
CA ARG A 433 40.32 -2.07 -10.53
C ARG A 433 41.09 -2.61 -9.32
N SER A 434 40.39 -3.01 -8.26
CA SER A 434 40.98 -3.45 -6.99
C SER A 434 41.65 -4.82 -7.02
N THR A 435 41.40 -5.62 -8.07
CA THR A 435 41.95 -6.97 -8.24
C THR A 435 43.49 -7.04 -8.22
N SER A 436 44.19 -5.92 -8.30
CA SER A 436 45.66 -5.89 -8.36
C SER A 436 46.40 -5.96 -7.02
N LYS A 437 45.81 -5.56 -5.86
CA LYS A 437 46.58 -5.50 -4.58
C LYS A 437 45.80 -5.78 -3.29
N LYS A 438 44.52 -5.41 -3.17
CA LYS A 438 43.68 -5.70 -1.98
C LYS A 438 42.21 -5.75 -2.41
N PRO A 439 41.43 -6.78 -2.01
CA PRO A 439 40.03 -6.86 -2.36
C PRO A 439 39.26 -5.67 -1.78
N TYR A 440 38.53 -4.94 -2.63
CA TYR A 440 37.74 -3.76 -2.23
C TYR A 440 36.61 -4.10 -1.24
N MET A 441 36.07 -5.32 -1.33
CA MET A 441 35.06 -5.86 -0.41
C MET A 441 35.34 -7.33 -0.09
N SER A 442 34.83 -7.80 1.05
CA SER A 442 34.83 -9.24 1.33
C SER A 442 33.97 -9.98 0.30
N LEU A 443 34.28 -11.25 0.05
CA LEU A 443 33.55 -12.08 -0.92
C LEU A 443 32.03 -12.11 -0.63
N GLN A 444 31.64 -12.16 0.64
CA GLN A 444 30.24 -12.21 1.06
C GLN A 444 29.50 -10.92 0.66
N TYR A 445 30.12 -9.76 0.92
CA TYR A 445 29.57 -8.44 0.52
C TYR A 445 29.51 -8.33 -1.01
N SER A 446 30.55 -8.79 -1.72
CA SER A 446 30.55 -8.80 -3.19
C SER A 446 29.41 -9.64 -3.78
N LEU A 447 29.08 -10.79 -3.18
CA LEU A 447 27.97 -11.63 -3.65
C LEU A 447 26.60 -10.97 -3.42
N ILE A 448 26.38 -10.38 -2.23
CA ILE A 448 25.13 -9.65 -1.94
C ILE A 448 25.02 -8.43 -2.86
N PHE A 449 26.11 -7.70 -3.06
CA PHE A 449 26.16 -6.54 -3.95
C PHE A 449 25.85 -6.91 -5.40
N VAL A 450 26.44 -7.99 -5.93
CA VAL A 450 26.14 -8.50 -7.28
C VAL A 450 24.65 -8.86 -7.39
N PHE A 451 24.07 -9.49 -6.38
CA PHE A 451 22.63 -9.78 -6.34
C PHE A 451 21.78 -8.51 -6.41
N LEU A 452 22.11 -7.48 -5.63
CA LEU A 452 21.41 -6.19 -5.66
C LEU A 452 21.57 -5.49 -7.01
N CYS A 453 22.74 -5.56 -7.63
CA CYS A 453 22.98 -5.01 -8.98
C CYS A 453 22.10 -5.70 -10.03
N VAL A 454 21.91 -7.01 -9.92
CA VAL A 454 21.09 -7.78 -10.86
C VAL A 454 19.60 -7.46 -10.66
N LEU A 455 19.13 -7.26 -9.42
CA LEU A 455 17.79 -6.75 -9.14
C LEU A 455 17.57 -5.33 -9.68
N LEU A 456 18.54 -4.45 -9.47
CA LEU A 456 18.52 -3.08 -9.98
C LEU A 456 18.46 -3.05 -11.50
N PHE A 457 19.32 -3.81 -12.17
CA PHE A 457 19.31 -3.93 -13.63
C PHE A 457 17.96 -4.41 -14.15
N TYR A 458 17.32 -5.36 -13.45
CA TYR A 458 15.95 -5.77 -13.79
C TYR A 458 14.92 -4.64 -13.56
N GLY A 459 15.12 -3.80 -12.56
CA GLY A 459 14.35 -2.55 -12.36
C GLY A 459 14.41 -1.62 -13.58
N ILE A 460 15.61 -1.40 -14.11
CA ILE A 460 15.85 -0.59 -15.32
C ILE A 460 15.16 -1.23 -16.54
N VAL A 461 15.34 -2.54 -16.73
CA VAL A 461 14.68 -3.28 -17.82
C VAL A 461 13.15 -3.15 -17.73
N ASN A 462 12.58 -3.28 -16.54
CA ASN A 462 11.14 -3.12 -16.34
C ASN A 462 10.67 -1.69 -16.64
N HIS A 463 11.45 -0.68 -16.26
CA HIS A 463 11.13 0.71 -16.60
C HIS A 463 11.05 0.88 -18.12
N VAL A 464 12.06 0.40 -18.85
CA VAL A 464 12.10 0.43 -20.32
C VAL A 464 10.92 -0.34 -20.90
N MET A 465 10.65 -1.54 -20.39
CA MET A 465 9.57 -2.41 -20.87
C MET A 465 8.19 -1.78 -20.69
N VAL A 466 7.90 -1.19 -19.52
CA VAL A 466 6.63 -0.49 -19.26
C VAL A 466 6.52 0.78 -20.10
N THR A 467 7.63 1.50 -20.31
CA THR A 467 7.66 2.74 -21.09
C THR A 467 7.43 2.48 -22.57
N LEU A 468 8.15 1.53 -23.17
CA LEU A 468 8.12 1.26 -24.61
C LEU A 468 6.95 0.36 -25.02
N HIS A 469 6.65 -0.67 -24.22
CA HIS A 469 5.70 -1.72 -24.61
C HIS A 469 4.46 -1.78 -23.72
N GLY A 470 4.37 -0.97 -22.66
CA GLY A 470 3.26 -1.04 -21.70
C GLY A 470 1.89 -0.77 -22.33
N LYS A 471 1.79 0.12 -23.31
CA LYS A 471 0.52 0.40 -24.00
C LYS A 471 0.03 -0.81 -24.80
N ASP A 472 0.91 -1.42 -25.57
CA ASP A 472 0.58 -2.58 -26.41
C ASP A 472 0.33 -3.83 -25.56
N ALA A 473 1.08 -3.98 -24.46
CA ALA A 473 0.84 -5.01 -23.46
C ALA A 473 -0.57 -4.91 -22.87
N VAL A 474 -0.98 -3.72 -22.45
CA VAL A 474 -2.33 -3.48 -21.92
C VAL A 474 -3.41 -3.77 -22.97
N ASN A 475 -3.21 -3.34 -24.22
CA ASN A 475 -4.15 -3.62 -25.30
C ASN A 475 -4.27 -5.12 -25.57
N GLY A 476 -3.15 -5.83 -25.72
CA GLY A 476 -3.12 -7.27 -25.94
C GLY A 476 -3.76 -8.04 -24.79
N TRP A 477 -3.42 -7.70 -23.54
CA TRP A 477 -3.99 -8.31 -22.34
C TRP A 477 -5.52 -8.11 -22.28
N ASN A 478 -6.00 -6.89 -22.53
CA ASN A 478 -7.43 -6.58 -22.53
C ASN A 478 -8.20 -7.34 -23.64
N GLU A 479 -7.60 -7.52 -24.82
CA GLU A 479 -8.21 -8.32 -25.88
C GLU A 479 -8.29 -9.81 -25.49
N ILE A 480 -7.29 -10.34 -24.78
CA ILE A 480 -7.34 -11.72 -24.23
C ILE A 480 -8.51 -11.85 -23.24
N VAL A 481 -8.69 -10.90 -22.32
CA VAL A 481 -9.83 -10.87 -21.38
C VAL A 481 -11.17 -10.88 -22.13
N LYS A 482 -11.30 -10.07 -23.20
CA LYS A 482 -12.54 -10.04 -24.00
C LYS A 482 -12.82 -11.38 -24.66
N ILE A 483 -11.79 -12.01 -25.24
CA ILE A 483 -11.91 -13.32 -25.89
C ILE A 483 -12.32 -14.39 -24.86
N GLU A 484 -11.67 -14.40 -23.70
CA GLU A 484 -12.02 -15.31 -22.60
C GLU A 484 -13.47 -15.10 -22.15
N GLY A 485 -13.86 -13.86 -21.83
CA GLY A 485 -15.23 -13.56 -21.39
C GLY A 485 -16.29 -14.00 -22.40
N GLN A 486 -16.06 -13.80 -23.70
CA GLN A 486 -16.97 -14.24 -24.76
C GLN A 486 -17.07 -15.78 -24.86
N LEU A 487 -15.96 -16.49 -24.70
CA LEU A 487 -15.94 -17.96 -24.76
C LEU A 487 -16.53 -18.59 -23.51
N VAL A 488 -16.18 -18.05 -22.34
CA VAL A 488 -16.62 -18.54 -21.03
C VAL A 488 -18.12 -18.36 -20.88
N ALA A 489 -18.68 -17.20 -21.26
CA ALA A 489 -20.13 -16.98 -21.27
C ALA A 489 -20.87 -18.03 -22.12
N ARG A 490 -20.38 -18.29 -23.34
CA ARG A 490 -20.96 -19.33 -24.22
C ARG A 490 -20.86 -20.74 -23.65
N THR A 491 -19.74 -21.05 -22.97
CA THR A 491 -19.52 -22.40 -22.42
C THR A 491 -20.38 -22.63 -21.18
N PHE A 492 -20.61 -21.60 -20.36
CA PHE A 492 -21.48 -21.69 -19.18
C PHE A 492 -22.94 -21.94 -19.56
N GLU A 493 -23.46 -21.25 -20.57
CA GLU A 493 -24.81 -21.48 -21.10
C GLU A 493 -25.03 -22.94 -21.53
N GLU A 494 -23.98 -23.60 -22.02
CA GLU A 494 -24.09 -24.97 -22.53
C GLU A 494 -23.95 -26.08 -21.48
N ARG A 495 -23.35 -25.82 -20.30
CA ARG A 495 -22.87 -26.94 -19.46
C ARG A 495 -23.53 -27.15 -18.10
N ASN A 496 -24.14 -26.16 -17.44
CA ASN A 496 -24.56 -26.31 -16.02
C ASN A 496 -23.47 -26.89 -15.07
N VAL A 497 -22.20 -26.96 -15.48
CA VAL A 497 -21.08 -27.52 -14.69
C VAL A 497 -20.29 -26.34 -14.13
N THR A 498 -20.54 -26.01 -12.86
CA THR A 498 -19.98 -24.83 -12.18
C THR A 498 -18.84 -25.16 -11.20
N THR A 499 -18.65 -26.42 -10.81
CA THR A 499 -17.89 -26.74 -9.59
C THR A 499 -16.37 -26.88 -9.78
N VAL A 500 -15.90 -27.56 -10.83
CA VAL A 500 -14.46 -27.91 -10.96
C VAL A 500 -13.57 -26.71 -11.32
N THR A 501 -14.09 -25.75 -12.09
CA THR A 501 -13.31 -24.55 -12.46
C THR A 501 -13.09 -23.61 -11.28
N ALA A 502 -14.08 -23.48 -10.41
CA ALA A 502 -14.05 -22.59 -9.25
C ALA A 502 -12.87 -22.88 -8.29
N GLU A 503 -12.59 -24.16 -8.02
CA GLU A 503 -11.51 -24.56 -7.12
C GLU A 503 -10.12 -24.18 -7.68
N SER A 504 -9.90 -24.43 -8.98
CA SER A 504 -8.63 -24.09 -9.63
C SER A 504 -8.36 -22.58 -9.65
N HIS A 505 -9.41 -21.78 -9.87
CA HIS A 505 -9.33 -20.31 -9.80
C HIS A 505 -9.08 -19.83 -8.38
N ALA A 506 -9.75 -20.40 -7.37
CA ALA A 506 -9.53 -20.04 -5.97
C ALA A 506 -8.08 -20.31 -5.54
N LYS A 507 -7.52 -21.47 -5.92
CA LYS A 507 -6.11 -21.81 -5.64
C LYS A 507 -5.14 -20.84 -6.30
N LEU A 508 -5.36 -20.50 -7.58
CA LEU A 508 -4.49 -19.54 -8.27
C LEU A 508 -4.60 -18.14 -7.64
N THR A 509 -5.80 -17.67 -7.35
CA THR A 509 -6.02 -16.38 -6.68
C THR A 509 -5.34 -16.33 -5.32
N PHE A 510 -5.39 -17.41 -4.54
CA PHE A 510 -4.66 -17.51 -3.28
C PHE A 510 -3.15 -17.36 -3.48
N ILE A 511 -2.55 -18.10 -4.43
CA ILE A 511 -1.11 -18.03 -4.68
C ILE A 511 -0.70 -16.64 -5.21
N LEU A 512 -1.48 -16.05 -6.12
CA LEU A 512 -1.21 -14.68 -6.59
C LEU A 512 -1.31 -13.66 -5.45
N THR A 513 -2.28 -13.81 -4.55
CA THR A 513 -2.41 -12.96 -3.36
C THR A 513 -1.20 -13.11 -2.43
N LEU A 514 -0.71 -14.33 -2.24
CA LEU A 514 0.49 -14.60 -1.46
C LEU A 514 1.70 -13.90 -2.07
N ILE A 515 1.92 -14.02 -3.38
CA ILE A 515 3.01 -13.35 -4.10
C ILE A 515 2.94 -11.82 -3.90
N VAL A 516 1.76 -11.21 -4.08
CA VAL A 516 1.57 -9.76 -3.89
C VAL A 516 1.88 -9.33 -2.47
N ARG A 517 1.41 -10.08 -1.47
CA ARG A 517 1.68 -9.79 -0.06
C ARG A 517 3.17 -9.89 0.26
N SER A 518 3.87 -10.91 -0.25
CA SER A 518 5.32 -11.05 -0.07
C SER A 518 6.07 -9.85 -0.63
N PHE A 519 5.79 -9.43 -1.87
CA PHE A 519 6.43 -8.24 -2.45
C PHE A 519 6.09 -6.95 -1.69
N TYR A 520 4.87 -6.82 -1.18
CA TYR A 520 4.52 -5.67 -0.33
C TYR A 520 5.36 -5.63 0.95
N ILE A 521 5.54 -6.78 1.60
CA ILE A 521 6.31 -6.92 2.84
C ILE A 521 7.80 -6.69 2.59
N TYR A 522 8.37 -7.24 1.51
CA TYR A 522 9.81 -7.14 1.20
C TYR A 522 10.32 -5.70 1.16
N ARG A 523 9.50 -4.73 0.74
CA ARG A 523 9.88 -3.30 0.74
C ARG A 523 10.31 -2.79 2.11
N PHE A 524 9.62 -3.26 3.16
CA PHE A 524 9.89 -2.82 4.53
C PHE A 524 11.04 -3.60 5.18
N PHE A 525 11.41 -4.76 4.64
CA PHE A 525 12.56 -5.53 5.12
C PHE A 525 13.85 -5.14 4.41
N ILE A 526 13.82 -5.00 3.09
CA ILE A 526 15.02 -4.73 2.28
C ILE A 526 15.61 -3.36 2.61
N VAL A 527 14.80 -2.30 2.68
CA VAL A 527 15.32 -0.93 2.90
C VAL A 527 16.11 -0.80 4.22
N PRO A 528 15.57 -1.19 5.40
CA PRO A 528 16.37 -1.14 6.62
C PRO A 528 17.58 -2.08 6.57
N SER A 529 17.42 -3.27 5.97
CA SER A 529 18.51 -4.25 5.87
C SER A 529 19.70 -3.69 5.08
N GLU A 530 19.44 -3.12 3.91
CA GLU A 530 20.47 -2.49 3.07
C GLU A 530 21.12 -1.31 3.78
N PHE A 531 20.31 -0.43 4.39
CA PHE A 531 20.80 0.76 5.06
C PHE A 531 21.70 0.43 6.27
N PHE A 532 21.25 -0.45 7.16
CA PHE A 532 21.96 -0.79 8.40
C PHE A 532 23.17 -1.69 8.16
N MET A 533 23.04 -2.68 7.26
CA MET A 533 24.14 -3.59 6.93
C MET A 533 25.11 -2.99 5.90
N GLN A 534 24.81 -1.80 5.39
CA GLN A 534 25.64 -1.10 4.41
C GLN A 534 25.84 -1.91 3.12
N PHE A 535 24.81 -2.66 2.72
CA PHE A 535 24.85 -3.51 1.52
C PHE A 535 24.59 -2.74 0.23
N ASP A 536 24.09 -1.51 0.30
CA ASP A 536 23.80 -0.71 -0.89
C ASP A 536 25.03 -0.05 -1.51
N ALA A 537 24.93 0.21 -2.82
CA ALA A 537 25.96 0.88 -3.61
C ALA A 537 26.27 2.30 -3.11
N PHE A 538 25.27 3.01 -2.57
CA PHE A 538 25.43 4.40 -2.15
C PHE A 538 26.35 4.53 -0.95
N TYR A 539 26.36 3.55 -0.06
CA TYR A 539 27.28 3.53 1.08
C TYR A 539 28.74 3.63 0.66
N PHE A 540 29.14 2.83 -0.33
CA PHE A 540 30.53 2.75 -0.76
C PHE A 540 30.99 4.03 -1.46
N ILE A 541 30.14 4.63 -2.28
CA ILE A 541 30.42 5.95 -2.86
C ILE A 541 30.52 7.01 -1.77
N LEU A 542 29.59 7.00 -0.81
CA LEU A 542 29.61 7.95 0.29
C LEU A 542 30.87 7.79 1.14
N ARG A 543 31.31 6.56 1.39
CA ARG A 543 32.56 6.25 2.08
C ARG A 543 33.76 6.79 1.31
N ASP A 544 33.87 6.48 0.02
CA ASP A 544 35.02 6.87 -0.78
C ASP A 544 35.11 8.40 -0.97
N ILE A 545 33.97 9.08 -1.17
CA ILE A 545 33.90 10.55 -1.18
C ILE A 545 34.28 11.11 0.20
N ASN A 546 33.78 10.51 1.28
CA ASN A 546 34.15 10.94 2.63
C ASN A 546 35.65 10.77 2.91
N ASP A 547 36.27 9.70 2.41
CA ASP A 547 37.71 9.47 2.59
C ASP A 547 38.55 10.54 1.85
N ILE A 548 38.07 11.03 0.70
CA ILE A 548 38.72 12.08 -0.09
C ILE A 548 38.52 13.47 0.54
N TYR A 549 37.28 13.82 0.90
CA TYR A 549 36.91 15.18 1.32
C TYR A 549 36.87 15.37 2.84
N GLN A 550 36.98 14.29 3.62
CA GLN A 550 36.94 14.29 5.08
C GLN A 550 35.73 15.05 5.63
N PHE A 551 34.52 14.62 5.24
CA PHE A 551 33.30 15.35 5.58
C PHE A 551 33.09 15.43 7.10
N GLY A 552 32.62 16.60 7.55
CA GLY A 552 32.17 16.77 8.93
C GLY A 552 30.97 15.87 9.26
N ARG A 553 30.77 15.58 10.55
CA ARG A 553 29.70 14.71 11.05
C ARG A 553 28.30 15.14 10.57
N VAL A 554 28.02 16.45 10.53
CA VAL A 554 26.73 16.99 10.07
C VAL A 554 26.48 16.66 8.59
N THR A 555 27.47 16.88 7.74
CA THR A 555 27.39 16.54 6.31
C THR A 555 27.15 15.04 6.12
N MET A 556 27.83 14.19 6.89
CA MET A 556 27.60 12.74 6.85
C MET A 556 26.19 12.33 7.27
N VAL A 557 25.57 13.01 8.25
CA VAL A 557 24.17 12.77 8.63
C VAL A 557 23.22 13.16 7.50
N ILE A 558 23.44 14.32 6.87
CA ILE A 558 22.64 14.78 5.73
C ILE A 558 22.75 13.80 4.57
N LEU A 559 23.97 13.38 4.21
CA LEU A 559 24.21 12.45 3.12
C LEU A 559 23.65 11.05 3.39
N ASN A 560 23.73 10.55 4.63
CA ASN A 560 23.09 9.29 5.00
C ASN A 560 21.55 9.38 5.01
N THR A 561 21.00 10.54 5.37
CA THR A 561 19.54 10.78 5.28
C THR A 561 19.10 10.77 3.82
N ALA A 562 19.85 11.44 2.94
CA ALA A 562 19.61 11.41 1.50
C ALA A 562 19.73 9.98 0.94
N ARG A 563 20.77 9.22 1.31
CA ARG A 563 20.94 7.80 0.98
C ARG A 563 19.73 6.96 1.39
N CYS A 564 19.21 7.14 2.61
CA CYS A 564 18.02 6.43 3.08
C CYS A 564 16.80 6.74 2.20
N LEU A 565 16.57 8.01 1.87
CA LEU A 565 15.45 8.42 1.01
C LEU A 565 15.56 7.85 -0.42
N LEU A 566 16.77 7.84 -0.99
CA LEU A 566 17.04 7.23 -2.30
C LEU A 566 16.72 5.73 -2.27
N LEU A 567 17.25 5.01 -1.28
CA LEU A 567 16.99 3.58 -1.08
C LEU A 567 15.50 3.26 -0.95
N VAL A 568 14.75 4.06 -0.18
CA VAL A 568 13.30 3.89 -0.04
C VAL A 568 12.63 3.98 -1.40
N VAL A 569 12.94 5.01 -2.20
CA VAL A 569 12.32 5.21 -3.51
C VAL A 569 12.68 4.07 -4.46
N ASP A 570 13.96 3.72 -4.55
CA ASP A 570 14.47 2.70 -5.47
C ASP A 570 13.86 1.32 -5.18
N VAL A 571 13.97 0.85 -3.93
CA VAL A 571 13.46 -0.47 -3.54
C VAL A 571 11.94 -0.55 -3.70
N PHE A 572 11.20 0.50 -3.32
CA PHE A 572 9.74 0.50 -3.44
C PHE A 572 9.30 0.43 -4.90
N GLU A 573 9.92 1.21 -5.77
CA GLU A 573 9.55 1.26 -7.18
C GLU A 573 9.94 -0.02 -7.92
N ILE A 574 11.16 -0.53 -7.73
CA ILE A 574 11.62 -1.79 -8.34
C ILE A 574 10.67 -2.93 -7.96
N ILE A 575 10.39 -3.12 -6.67
CA ILE A 575 9.53 -4.21 -6.19
C ILE A 575 8.10 -4.06 -6.69
N ARG A 576 7.58 -2.83 -6.77
CA ARG A 576 6.23 -2.57 -7.27
C ARG A 576 6.09 -2.96 -8.74
N VAL A 577 7.03 -2.56 -9.58
CA VAL A 577 6.99 -2.88 -11.01
C VAL A 577 7.25 -4.36 -11.24
N PHE A 578 8.18 -4.96 -10.49
CA PHE A 578 8.47 -6.40 -10.51
C PHE A 578 7.21 -7.24 -10.28
N CYS A 579 6.47 -6.93 -9.20
CA CYS A 579 5.23 -7.61 -8.87
C CYS A 579 4.18 -7.44 -9.97
N LEU A 580 4.02 -6.24 -10.53
CA LEU A 580 3.06 -5.97 -11.60
C LEU A 580 3.35 -6.80 -12.86
N VAL A 581 4.61 -6.87 -13.28
CA VAL A 581 5.04 -7.64 -14.47
C VAL A 581 4.72 -9.13 -14.29
N ILE A 582 5.03 -9.70 -13.12
CA ILE A 582 4.71 -11.09 -12.79
C ILE A 582 3.20 -11.34 -12.86
N LEU A 583 2.39 -10.45 -12.27
CA LEU A 583 0.93 -10.59 -12.28
C LEU A 583 0.35 -10.54 -13.68
N ILE A 584 0.79 -9.60 -14.52
CA ILE A 584 0.35 -9.49 -15.92
C ILE A 584 0.70 -10.78 -16.67
N PHE A 585 1.91 -11.30 -16.46
CA PHE A 585 2.36 -12.52 -17.13
C PHE A 585 1.58 -13.76 -16.70
N ILE A 586 1.49 -14.05 -15.39
CA ILE A 586 0.76 -15.22 -14.88
C ILE A 586 -0.73 -15.15 -15.25
N SER A 587 -1.36 -13.97 -15.12
CA SER A 587 -2.76 -13.79 -15.49
C SER A 587 -2.98 -14.03 -16.99
N ALA A 588 -2.14 -13.46 -17.87
CA ALA A 588 -2.22 -13.71 -19.31
C ALA A 588 -2.13 -15.21 -19.62
N LEU A 589 -1.14 -15.92 -19.07
CA LEU A 589 -0.99 -17.36 -19.28
C LEU A 589 -2.21 -18.15 -18.83
N ASN A 590 -2.80 -17.79 -17.68
CA ASN A 590 -3.98 -18.46 -17.16
C ASN A 590 -5.22 -18.22 -18.03
N MET A 591 -5.44 -17.00 -18.51
CA MET A 591 -6.56 -16.69 -19.41
C MET A 591 -6.43 -17.41 -20.75
N ILE A 592 -5.23 -17.48 -21.33
CA ILE A 592 -4.96 -18.25 -22.56
C ILE A 592 -5.25 -19.74 -22.32
N ARG A 593 -4.91 -20.27 -21.14
CA ARG A 593 -5.18 -21.66 -20.78
C ARG A 593 -6.68 -21.93 -20.69
N SER A 594 -7.41 -21.02 -20.06
CA SER A 594 -8.87 -21.03 -19.97
C SER A 594 -9.51 -21.02 -21.37
N ILE A 595 -9.06 -20.13 -22.26
CA ILE A 595 -9.49 -20.07 -23.66
C ILE A 595 -9.24 -21.40 -24.39
N PHE A 596 -8.05 -21.98 -24.25
CA PHE A 596 -7.75 -23.27 -24.89
C PHE A 596 -8.53 -24.43 -24.28
N ALA A 597 -8.76 -24.45 -22.97
CA ALA A 597 -9.61 -25.46 -22.34
C ALA A 597 -11.05 -25.38 -22.89
N ALA A 598 -11.60 -24.17 -23.06
CA ALA A 598 -12.90 -23.97 -23.67
C ALA A 598 -12.93 -24.43 -25.15
N LEU A 599 -11.91 -24.09 -25.94
CA LEU A 599 -11.80 -24.53 -27.33
C LEU A 599 -11.63 -26.05 -27.47
N LEU A 600 -10.86 -26.67 -26.57
CA LEU A 600 -10.68 -28.13 -26.53
C LEU A 600 -12.01 -28.82 -26.22
N HIS A 601 -12.76 -28.31 -25.24
CA HIS A 601 -14.09 -28.82 -24.92
C HIS A 601 -15.06 -28.69 -26.10
N LEU A 602 -15.07 -27.55 -26.80
CA LEU A 602 -15.88 -27.35 -28.01
C LEU A 602 -15.49 -28.32 -29.15
N SER A 603 -14.23 -28.78 -29.17
CA SER A 603 -13.74 -29.75 -30.17
C SER A 603 -14.08 -31.20 -29.87
N GLU A 604 -14.46 -31.55 -28.65
CA GLU A 604 -14.69 -32.94 -28.21
C GLU A 604 -16.03 -33.52 -28.71
N ARG A 605 -16.99 -32.67 -29.07
CA ARG A 605 -18.30 -33.14 -29.51
C ARG A 605 -18.19 -33.83 -30.88
N ARG A 606 -18.54 -35.11 -30.96
CA ARG A 606 -18.28 -36.04 -32.09
C ARG A 606 -18.85 -35.66 -33.47
N PHE A 607 -19.50 -34.52 -33.63
CA PHE A 607 -20.00 -34.00 -34.92
C PHE A 607 -19.98 -32.46 -34.92
N VAL A 608 -18.78 -31.89 -34.84
CA VAL A 608 -18.64 -30.43 -34.89
C VAL A 608 -18.90 -29.94 -36.33
N GLY A 609 -20.07 -29.33 -36.56
CA GLY A 609 -20.35 -28.68 -37.83
C GLY A 609 -19.27 -27.65 -38.21
N MET A 610 -19.01 -27.51 -39.52
CA MET A 610 -17.94 -26.65 -40.06
C MET A 610 -17.98 -25.20 -39.53
N ALA A 611 -19.17 -24.68 -39.22
CA ALA A 611 -19.36 -23.37 -38.61
C ALA A 611 -18.65 -23.23 -37.24
N ARG A 612 -18.71 -24.26 -36.39
CA ARG A 612 -18.07 -24.26 -35.06
C ARG A 612 -16.55 -24.38 -35.18
N ILE A 613 -16.03 -25.21 -36.09
CA ILE A 613 -14.59 -25.29 -36.37
C ILE A 613 -14.08 -23.93 -36.87
N ASN A 614 -14.82 -23.29 -37.78
CA ASN A 614 -14.49 -21.95 -38.27
C ASN A 614 -14.52 -20.89 -37.15
N ALA A 615 -15.47 -20.99 -36.21
CA ALA A 615 -15.50 -20.11 -35.04
C ALA A 615 -14.29 -20.35 -34.12
N GLY A 616 -13.90 -21.61 -33.90
CA GLY A 616 -12.70 -21.98 -33.14
C GLY A 616 -11.41 -21.43 -33.75
N ILE A 617 -11.22 -21.65 -35.06
CA ILE A 617 -10.10 -21.11 -35.84
C ILE A 617 -10.07 -19.58 -35.77
N THR A 618 -11.22 -18.92 -35.95
CA THR A 618 -11.32 -17.45 -35.88
C THR A 618 -10.95 -16.94 -34.50
N THR A 619 -11.35 -17.64 -33.44
CA THR A 619 -11.01 -17.29 -32.06
C THR A 619 -9.52 -17.46 -31.80
N GLN A 620 -8.90 -18.52 -32.32
CA GLN A 620 -7.45 -18.72 -32.24
C GLN A 620 -6.67 -17.64 -33.00
N ILE A 621 -7.15 -17.21 -34.18
CA ILE A 621 -6.52 -16.10 -34.93
C ILE A 621 -6.62 -14.79 -34.13
N ARG A 622 -7.79 -14.50 -33.54
CA ARG A 622 -7.97 -13.31 -32.66
C ARG A 622 -7.02 -13.35 -31.47
N LEU A 623 -6.87 -14.52 -30.84
CA LEU A 623 -5.93 -14.72 -29.75
C LEU A 623 -4.48 -14.50 -30.19
N GLN A 624 -4.09 -14.98 -31.37
CA GLN A 624 -2.77 -14.73 -31.93
C GLN A 624 -2.52 -13.24 -32.21
N LEU A 625 -3.52 -12.51 -32.68
CA LEU A 625 -3.42 -11.06 -32.89
C LEU A 625 -3.28 -10.31 -31.56
N ALA A 626 -4.08 -10.66 -30.54
CA ALA A 626 -3.96 -10.09 -29.20
C ALA A 626 -2.57 -10.37 -28.59
N MET A 627 -2.09 -11.61 -28.76
CA MET A 627 -0.77 -12.02 -28.29
C MET A 627 0.36 -11.37 -29.09
N LYS A 628 0.17 -11.04 -30.36
CA LYS A 628 1.14 -10.26 -31.14
C LYS A 628 1.34 -8.86 -30.56
N ALA A 629 0.27 -8.23 -30.06
CA ALA A 629 0.38 -6.94 -29.35
C ALA A 629 1.08 -7.08 -27.99
N LEU A 630 0.83 -8.17 -27.26
CA LEU A 630 1.48 -8.46 -25.98
C LEU A 630 2.93 -8.99 -26.13
N ALA A 631 3.31 -9.49 -27.30
CA ALA A 631 4.54 -10.25 -27.52
C ALA A 631 5.82 -9.48 -27.15
N PRO A 632 6.06 -8.22 -27.57
CA PRO A 632 7.30 -7.53 -27.22
C PRO A 632 7.50 -7.39 -25.71
N PHE A 633 6.43 -7.07 -24.98
CA PHE A 633 6.44 -7.00 -23.52
C PHE A 633 6.66 -8.39 -22.89
N GLN A 634 5.98 -9.41 -23.40
CA GLN A 634 6.08 -10.77 -22.89
C GLN A 634 7.46 -11.40 -23.15
N GLU A 635 7.98 -11.31 -24.38
CA GLU A 635 9.24 -11.91 -24.80
C GLU A 635 10.41 -11.33 -23.99
N LEU A 636 10.44 -10.00 -23.86
CA LEU A 636 11.43 -9.26 -23.06
C LEU A 636 11.31 -9.61 -21.58
N GLY A 637 10.10 -9.53 -21.04
CA GLY A 637 9.83 -9.83 -19.64
C GLY A 637 10.18 -11.28 -19.28
N THR A 638 9.90 -12.24 -20.16
CA THR A 638 10.20 -13.67 -19.93
C THR A 638 11.69 -13.95 -19.98
N PHE A 639 12.41 -13.36 -20.94
CA PHE A 639 13.86 -13.48 -21.03
C PHE A 639 14.52 -13.03 -19.74
N PHE A 640 14.20 -11.81 -19.29
CA PHE A 640 14.79 -11.27 -18.08
C PHE A 640 14.25 -11.92 -16.80
N LEU A 641 12.98 -12.37 -16.76
CA LEU A 641 12.40 -13.04 -15.59
C LEU A 641 13.05 -14.41 -15.34
N ILE A 642 13.42 -15.14 -16.40
CA ILE A 642 14.17 -16.39 -16.28
C ILE A 642 15.59 -16.11 -15.81
N LEU A 643 16.26 -15.10 -16.39
CA LEU A 643 17.62 -14.71 -15.99
C LEU A 643 17.69 -14.25 -14.53
N ILE A 644 16.83 -13.30 -14.13
CA ILE A 644 16.78 -12.78 -12.75
C ILE A 644 16.34 -13.88 -11.79
N GLY A 645 15.37 -14.70 -12.17
CA GLY A 645 14.91 -15.82 -11.36
C GLY A 645 16.06 -16.77 -11.07
N LEU A 646 16.88 -17.11 -12.08
CA LEU A 646 18.03 -18.00 -11.91
C LEU A 646 19.02 -17.44 -10.90
N VAL A 647 19.42 -16.18 -11.07
CA VAL A 647 20.37 -15.50 -10.17
C VAL A 647 19.80 -15.40 -8.76
N VAL A 648 18.56 -14.90 -8.62
CA VAL A 648 17.90 -14.72 -7.32
C VAL A 648 17.79 -16.04 -6.58
N PHE A 649 17.41 -17.12 -7.28
CA PHE A 649 17.20 -18.42 -6.66
C PHE A 649 18.54 -19.05 -6.21
N VAL A 650 19.56 -19.00 -7.06
CA VAL A 650 20.91 -19.51 -6.73
C VAL A 650 21.50 -18.74 -5.55
N VAL A 651 21.51 -17.40 -5.60
CA VAL A 651 22.07 -16.58 -4.52
C VAL A 651 21.27 -16.75 -3.24
N SER A 652 19.94 -16.74 -3.30
CA SER A 652 19.11 -16.92 -2.10
C SER A 652 19.37 -18.26 -1.41
N ASN A 653 19.51 -19.35 -2.17
CA ASN A 653 19.84 -20.66 -1.60
C ASN A 653 21.26 -20.67 -1.00
N PHE A 654 22.24 -20.12 -1.72
CA PHE A 654 23.61 -20.01 -1.22
C PHE A 654 23.67 -19.24 0.11
N VAL A 655 23.06 -18.06 0.16
CA VAL A 655 23.03 -17.20 1.36
C VAL A 655 22.30 -17.91 2.50
N THR A 656 21.18 -18.58 2.22
CA THR A 656 20.40 -19.32 3.22
C THR A 656 21.22 -20.45 3.87
N ILE A 657 22.08 -21.13 3.10
CA ILE A 657 22.87 -22.28 3.57
C ILE A 657 24.17 -21.81 4.24
N LYS A 658 24.93 -20.91 3.60
CA LYS A 658 26.30 -20.56 4.01
C LYS A 658 26.36 -19.37 4.97
N LEU A 659 25.41 -18.42 4.91
CA LEU A 659 25.48 -17.15 5.64
C LEU A 659 24.49 -17.05 6.82
N TYR A 660 23.92 -18.16 7.28
CA TYR A 660 22.98 -18.19 8.41
C TYR A 660 23.57 -17.56 9.68
N ASP A 661 24.81 -17.90 10.02
CA ASP A 661 25.46 -17.42 11.25
C ASP A 661 25.98 -15.97 11.14
N PHE A 662 26.01 -15.40 9.93
CA PHE A 662 26.59 -14.08 9.67
C PHE A 662 25.54 -12.98 9.51
N LEU A 663 24.30 -13.32 9.14
CA LEU A 663 23.26 -12.35 8.84
C LEU A 663 22.30 -12.18 10.02
N PRO A 664 21.90 -10.94 10.37
CA PRO A 664 20.82 -10.72 11.32
C PRO A 664 19.54 -11.41 10.85
N PHE A 665 18.78 -11.97 11.80
CA PHE A 665 17.59 -12.77 11.49
C PHE A 665 16.61 -12.12 10.49
N PRO A 666 16.28 -10.81 10.57
CA PRO A 666 15.38 -10.18 9.61
C PRO A 666 15.90 -10.20 8.17
N VAL A 667 17.22 -10.01 7.99
CA VAL A 667 17.89 -10.06 6.69
C VAL A 667 17.97 -11.50 6.21
N TYR A 668 18.34 -12.41 7.12
CA TYR A 668 18.42 -13.84 6.82
C TYR A 668 17.07 -14.36 6.31
N ALA A 669 15.97 -14.08 7.01
CA ALA A 669 14.62 -14.57 6.68
C ALA A 669 14.11 -14.11 5.29
N PHE A 670 14.64 -13.02 4.75
CA PHE A 670 14.32 -12.55 3.40
C PHE A 670 14.77 -13.55 2.32
N PHE A 671 15.98 -14.11 2.42
CA PHE A 671 16.54 -15.02 1.40
C PHE A 671 15.77 -16.34 1.21
N PRO A 672 15.44 -17.14 2.25
CA PRO A 672 14.64 -18.34 2.08
C PRO A 672 13.23 -17.99 1.59
N SER A 673 12.66 -16.86 2.02
CA SER A 673 11.38 -16.39 1.50
C SER A 673 11.46 -16.04 0.01
N ALA A 674 12.51 -15.33 -0.43
CA ALA A 674 12.74 -14.98 -1.82
C ALA A 674 12.94 -16.22 -2.70
N SER A 675 13.66 -17.23 -2.19
CA SER A 675 13.82 -18.54 -2.82
C SER A 675 12.47 -19.24 -3.02
N ILE A 676 11.64 -19.33 -1.97
CA ILE A 676 10.30 -19.95 -2.04
C ILE A 676 9.41 -19.21 -3.03
N VAL A 677 9.35 -17.88 -2.97
CA VAL A 677 8.52 -17.08 -3.90
C VAL A 677 8.98 -17.26 -5.34
N THR A 678 10.29 -17.28 -5.58
CA THR A 678 10.85 -17.51 -6.92
C THR A 678 10.49 -18.90 -7.44
N ALA A 679 10.66 -19.95 -6.61
CA ALA A 679 10.26 -21.31 -6.93
C ALA A 679 8.75 -21.42 -7.23
N LEU A 680 7.90 -20.70 -6.49
CA LEU A 680 6.45 -20.64 -6.75
C LEU A 680 6.13 -19.99 -8.10
N ILE A 681 6.75 -18.84 -8.41
CA ILE A 681 6.56 -18.14 -9.69
C ILE A 681 6.95 -19.06 -10.86
N ILE A 682 8.07 -19.76 -10.76
CA ILE A 682 8.57 -20.67 -11.80
C ILE A 682 7.68 -21.90 -11.94
N ASN A 683 7.24 -22.49 -10.82
CA ASN A 683 6.33 -23.63 -10.82
C ASN A 683 4.91 -23.27 -11.29
N LEU A 684 4.52 -22.00 -11.26
CA LEU A 684 3.29 -21.54 -11.91
C LEU A 684 3.49 -21.26 -13.39
N THR A 685 4.49 -20.45 -13.74
CA THR A 685 4.67 -19.93 -15.10
C THR A 685 5.06 -21.01 -16.11
N LEU A 686 6.05 -21.85 -15.80
CA LEU A 686 6.56 -22.84 -16.76
C LEU A 686 5.54 -23.94 -17.08
N PRO A 687 4.85 -24.57 -16.11
CA PRO A 687 3.83 -25.57 -16.43
C PRO A 687 2.63 -24.98 -17.18
N LEU A 688 2.24 -23.73 -16.87
CA LEU A 688 1.22 -23.03 -17.65
C LEU A 688 1.68 -22.85 -19.09
N ALA A 689 2.88 -22.29 -19.31
CA ALA A 689 3.42 -22.07 -20.64
C ALA A 689 3.52 -23.36 -21.48
N HIS A 690 3.98 -24.45 -20.87
CA HIS A 690 4.07 -25.76 -21.53
C HIS A 690 2.69 -26.36 -21.84
N GLY A 691 1.77 -26.35 -20.88
CA GLY A 691 0.42 -26.91 -21.06
C GLY A 691 -0.36 -26.22 -22.18
N LEU A 692 -0.10 -24.92 -22.44
CA LEU A 692 -0.70 -24.20 -23.55
C LEU A 692 -0.33 -24.79 -24.92
N LEU A 693 0.92 -25.24 -25.07
CA LEU A 693 1.38 -25.85 -26.32
C LEU A 693 0.69 -27.19 -26.55
N ASP A 694 0.63 -28.04 -25.53
CA ASP A 694 0.06 -29.39 -25.61
C ASP A 694 -1.45 -29.35 -25.89
N VAL A 695 -2.17 -28.45 -25.21
CA VAL A 695 -3.61 -28.28 -25.46
C VAL A 695 -3.83 -27.73 -26.86
N ASN A 696 -3.01 -26.81 -27.33
CA ASN A 696 -3.15 -26.24 -28.67
C ASN A 696 -2.80 -27.25 -29.80
N THR A 697 -1.81 -28.12 -29.61
CA THR A 697 -1.52 -29.21 -30.57
C THR A 697 -2.68 -30.22 -30.60
N GLU A 698 -3.26 -30.53 -29.45
CA GLU A 698 -4.41 -31.43 -29.34
C GLU A 698 -5.67 -30.85 -29.99
N ILE A 699 -5.98 -29.56 -29.76
CA ILE A 699 -7.07 -28.86 -30.46
C ILE A 699 -6.90 -28.96 -31.97
N LYS A 700 -5.69 -28.67 -32.47
CA LYS A 700 -5.38 -28.74 -33.90
C LYS A 700 -5.56 -30.16 -34.43
N ARG A 701 -5.09 -31.18 -33.69
CA ARG A 701 -5.25 -32.60 -34.04
C ARG A 701 -6.73 -32.99 -34.14
N ARG A 702 -7.54 -32.61 -33.16
CA ARG A 702 -8.99 -32.88 -33.16
C ARG A 702 -9.70 -32.20 -34.31
N TRP A 703 -9.41 -30.92 -34.59
CA TRP A 703 -9.99 -30.24 -35.74
C TRP A 703 -9.59 -30.87 -37.09
N VAL A 704 -8.34 -31.34 -37.24
CA VAL A 704 -7.93 -32.09 -38.45
C VAL A 704 -8.74 -33.38 -38.59
N ALA A 705 -8.94 -34.11 -37.49
CA ALA A 705 -9.70 -35.36 -37.49
C ALA A 705 -11.18 -35.12 -37.83
N SER A 706 -11.83 -34.13 -37.22
CA SER A 706 -13.23 -33.78 -37.49
C SER A 706 -13.45 -33.30 -38.94
N LEU A 707 -12.44 -32.69 -39.57
CA LEU A 707 -12.51 -32.34 -40.99
C LEU A 707 -12.44 -33.57 -41.92
N GLY A 708 -12.09 -34.77 -41.42
CA GLY A 708 -12.07 -35.99 -42.21
C GLY A 708 -13.44 -36.62 -42.44
N GLU A 709 -14.42 -36.32 -41.58
CA GLU A 709 -15.72 -37.01 -41.53
C GLU A 709 -16.84 -36.30 -42.31
N GLY A 710 -16.57 -35.18 -42.97
CA GLY A 710 -17.57 -34.41 -43.72
C GLY A 710 -17.87 -34.96 -45.13
N ASN A 711 -19.12 -34.86 -45.58
CA ASN A 711 -19.51 -35.30 -46.93
C ASN A 711 -19.05 -34.33 -48.06
N ASN A 712 -18.73 -33.08 -47.73
CA ASN A 712 -18.38 -32.06 -48.73
C ASN A 712 -16.85 -31.89 -48.89
N LYS A 713 -16.29 -32.53 -49.93
CA LYS A 713 -14.85 -32.48 -50.26
C LYS A 713 -14.28 -31.06 -50.37
N PHE A 714 -15.05 -30.10 -50.89
CA PHE A 714 -14.57 -28.71 -51.06
C PHE A 714 -14.40 -28.00 -49.72
N GLN A 715 -15.39 -28.12 -48.82
CA GLN A 715 -15.33 -27.53 -47.48
C GLN A 715 -14.21 -28.13 -46.65
N ILE A 716 -13.98 -29.44 -46.78
CA ILE A 716 -12.86 -30.13 -46.13
C ILE A 716 -11.52 -29.59 -46.62
N LYS A 717 -11.34 -29.47 -47.95
CA LYS A 717 -10.11 -28.95 -48.55
C LYS A 717 -9.83 -27.52 -48.06
N TYR A 718 -10.85 -26.66 -48.08
CA TYR A 718 -10.74 -25.29 -47.58
C TYR A 718 -10.42 -25.23 -46.08
N GLY A 719 -11.12 -26.02 -45.26
CA GLY A 719 -10.88 -26.12 -43.82
C GLY A 719 -9.46 -26.57 -43.48
N ARG A 720 -8.95 -27.60 -44.18
CA ARG A 720 -7.57 -28.09 -44.02
C ARG A 720 -6.54 -27.05 -44.42
N MET A 721 -6.76 -26.31 -45.52
CA MET A 721 -5.87 -25.22 -45.93
C MET A 721 -5.82 -24.12 -44.87
N ARG A 722 -6.98 -23.69 -44.37
CA ARG A 722 -7.08 -22.68 -43.32
C ARG A 722 -6.40 -23.14 -42.03
N LEU A 723 -6.64 -24.38 -41.60
CA LEU A 723 -6.03 -24.96 -40.40
C LEU A 723 -4.52 -25.18 -40.53
N ARG A 724 -4.03 -25.48 -41.73
CA ARG A 724 -2.59 -25.53 -42.03
C ARG A 724 -1.94 -24.15 -41.88
N GLY A 725 -2.64 -23.08 -42.23
CA GLY A 725 -2.20 -21.70 -42.02
C GLY A 725 -2.14 -21.25 -40.56
N VAL A 726 -2.88 -21.91 -39.65
CA VAL A 726 -2.85 -21.58 -38.23
C VAL A 726 -1.57 -22.14 -37.60
N ARG A 727 -0.69 -21.23 -37.16
CA ARG A 727 0.54 -21.56 -36.45
C ARG A 727 0.24 -22.06 -35.04
N LEU A 728 1.09 -22.94 -34.51
CA LEU A 728 0.97 -23.35 -33.12
C LEU A 728 1.30 -22.17 -32.20
N PHE A 729 0.54 -22.04 -31.12
CA PHE A 729 0.81 -21.07 -30.08
C PHE A 729 2.06 -21.49 -29.30
N CYS A 730 3.05 -20.62 -29.29
CA CYS A 730 4.32 -20.83 -28.61
C CYS A 730 4.70 -19.54 -27.88
N ILE A 731 5.16 -19.68 -26.65
CA ILE A 731 5.72 -18.58 -25.87
C ILE A 731 7.23 -18.56 -26.11
N TRP A 732 7.72 -17.39 -26.48
CA TRP A 732 9.13 -17.15 -26.76
C TRP A 732 9.70 -16.23 -25.71
N ALA A 733 10.98 -16.39 -25.44
CA ALA A 733 11.79 -15.41 -24.75
C ALA A 733 12.76 -14.82 -25.77
N GLY A 734 12.89 -13.50 -25.77
CA GLY A 734 13.61 -12.79 -26.81
C GLY A 734 13.75 -11.30 -26.54
N PHE A 735 14.54 -10.65 -27.37
CA PHE A 735 14.80 -9.21 -27.33
C PHE A 735 14.76 -8.65 -28.74
N GLY A 736 14.07 -7.53 -28.95
CA GLY A 736 14.06 -6.82 -30.24
C GLY A 736 13.66 -7.71 -31.44
N GLU A 737 12.53 -8.40 -31.34
CA GLU A 737 12.00 -9.37 -32.33
C GLU A 737 12.85 -10.64 -32.54
N SER A 738 14.06 -10.70 -31.96
CA SER A 738 14.92 -11.88 -31.99
C SER A 738 14.45 -12.90 -30.97
N LYS A 739 13.94 -14.02 -31.46
CA LYS A 739 13.45 -15.14 -30.64
C LYS A 739 14.62 -16.02 -30.24
N MET A 740 15.06 -15.91 -28.99
CA MET A 740 16.24 -16.63 -28.49
C MET A 740 15.91 -18.06 -28.09
N PHE A 741 14.87 -18.25 -27.27
CA PHE A 741 14.48 -19.59 -26.83
C PHE A 741 12.97 -19.74 -26.70
N ARG A 742 12.51 -20.98 -26.94
CA ARG A 742 11.11 -21.38 -26.80
C ARG A 742 10.93 -22.06 -25.46
N LEU A 743 9.92 -21.65 -24.70
CA LEU A 743 9.56 -22.36 -23.47
C LEU A 743 9.00 -23.74 -23.82
N ASN A 744 9.74 -24.80 -23.48
CA ASN A 744 9.33 -26.19 -23.65
C ASN A 744 9.38 -26.92 -22.29
N LYS A 745 8.97 -28.20 -22.27
CA LYS A 745 9.00 -29.03 -21.04
C LYS A 745 10.41 -29.17 -20.47
N GLU A 746 11.41 -29.27 -21.35
CA GLU A 746 12.82 -29.42 -21.00
C GLU A 746 13.36 -28.15 -20.31
N THR A 747 12.86 -26.97 -20.67
CA THR A 747 13.26 -25.68 -20.07
C THR A 747 13.08 -25.71 -18.55
N LYS A 748 12.01 -26.33 -18.04
CA LYS A 748 11.81 -26.46 -16.58
C LYS A 748 12.89 -27.32 -15.94
N VAL A 749 13.17 -28.48 -16.53
CA VAL A 749 14.15 -29.43 -15.99
C VAL A 749 15.54 -28.80 -16.01
N GLN A 750 15.95 -28.26 -17.17
CA GLN A 750 17.22 -27.55 -17.34
C GLN A 750 17.36 -26.38 -16.37
N TYR A 751 16.27 -25.63 -16.15
CA TYR A 751 16.30 -24.51 -15.21
C TYR A 751 16.60 -24.97 -13.78
N PHE A 752 15.90 -25.98 -13.26
CA PHE A 752 16.14 -26.48 -11.90
C PHE A 752 17.48 -27.20 -11.77
N GLU A 753 17.88 -27.95 -12.79
CA GLU A 753 19.21 -28.56 -12.88
C GLU A 753 20.31 -27.49 -12.81
N GLN A 754 20.17 -26.40 -13.57
CA GLN A 754 21.11 -25.28 -13.54
C GLN A 754 21.13 -24.58 -12.18
N VAL A 755 19.97 -24.34 -11.55
CA VAL A 755 19.89 -23.75 -10.20
C VAL A 755 20.65 -24.63 -9.21
N ILE A 756 20.36 -25.93 -9.18
CA ILE A 756 20.98 -26.88 -8.23
C ILE A 756 22.48 -26.98 -8.50
N SER A 757 22.87 -27.25 -9.75
CA SER A 757 24.28 -27.39 -10.13
C SER A 757 25.07 -26.13 -9.79
N THR A 758 24.57 -24.95 -10.16
CA THR A 758 25.26 -23.68 -9.89
C THR A 758 25.35 -23.42 -8.39
N THR A 759 24.28 -23.68 -7.63
CA THR A 759 24.29 -23.51 -6.17
C THR A 759 25.33 -24.43 -5.52
N VAL A 760 25.38 -25.71 -5.91
CA VAL A 760 26.37 -26.67 -5.41
C VAL A 760 27.80 -26.25 -5.80
N THR A 761 28.01 -25.84 -7.05
CA THR A 761 29.33 -25.36 -7.49
C THR A 761 29.80 -24.15 -6.69
N ILE A 762 28.92 -23.17 -6.42
CA ILE A 762 29.27 -22.01 -5.60
C ILE A 762 29.54 -22.44 -4.16
N LEU A 763 28.74 -23.33 -3.58
CA LEU A 763 28.95 -23.85 -2.22
C LEU A 763 30.28 -24.60 -2.06
N LEU A 764 30.71 -25.34 -3.08
CA LEU A 764 31.99 -26.08 -3.08
C LEU A 764 33.19 -25.19 -3.40
N GLY A 765 32.99 -24.10 -4.14
CA GLY A 765 34.05 -23.15 -4.50
C GLY A 765 34.42 -22.15 -3.41
N THR A 766 33.65 -22.09 -2.31
CA THR A 766 33.82 -21.15 -1.18
C THR A 766 34.00 -21.87 0.15
#